data_AF-A0AAD8ZAI8-F1
#
_entry.id   AF-A0AAD8ZAI8-F1
#
_cell.length_a   1.000
_cell.length_b   1.000
_cell.length_c   1.000
_cell.angle_alpha   90.00
_cell.angle_beta   90.00
_cell.angle_gamma   90.00
#
_symmetry.space_group_name_H-M   'P 1'
#
loop_
_entity.id
_entity.type
_entity.pdbx_description
1 polymer ?
#
loop_
_entity_poly.entity_id
_entity_poly.type
_entity_poly.pdbx_seq_one_letter_code
_entity_poly.pdbx_strand_id
1 'polypeptide(L)'
;MSSAWFSDGPGRSALVAKPSDGRQPNLPLRSGREPNQRGKSAQDPAAELYAPAARDGGIKASLSVSPQHEPKRSLQKTAAMSRTPSGMAQLEYGKMPDLGAPRTLPFFALLPVLLALSQGLSHPPNSPCRVTQNTARCDGFRLTSVPSDLPHQIEELFLNQNLVLKLQYDSLSRYPSLRLFSCANSHLRAVEEDGFSGSLLIESLSLANNELHHGYVQLAHSMRCLTRLRTLDLSGNGLREDMASDLLQNLSSLEFLNLSNNNLLRLDEAIFRDLHQLKELNLERNLLFEIDGAFDHLKRLQRLNLAYNSLPCLVKFEMTQLVVLNASHNIIEWFITNLDLTETFQLETLDLSDNQLLYFPFLPQKSRIKTLLLSNNQISFYGHLAEHTSPNWTTSVEYYNLGGNLSNITVDLWNDSFHGDISSVELLDLRVNQVRYFPQGFLQKMPHLNRLWLTRNCLESLNLTAEDLPVTLYQLDVSNNRLTEVRAQLSSTSKLNNLTHLNLSLNDIQQLPPDMFTMLPSVSSVDLSYNRVGLCLPGDTTSLDSSACAVWRNLSSLKQLHIAGCNIMNVPPIIFKGTPLTHLELSNNPGLLIDQDSLLGLSGTLQHLGLSNTGLQNFDFSPYKNLKSLNISKNSMLELPRSLMTLNLKLLDLRDNMLSTIQSEQAFVLADRVQILYVNGNAFNCCQLQWYRTLEASRTLSVVDLSEVTCTDLHYQRQRAVLFNSFLCGRRNTEESFFWYILLFLSVSVSLVGIGVIYFLTFRPKVLPRAIKKRCWRPTPY
;
A
#
# COMPACT_ATOMS: atom_id res chain seq x y z
N MET A 1 -57.46 -8.66 13.65
CA MET A 1 -58.63 -7.80 13.96
C MET A 1 -58.17 -6.35 13.91
N SER A 2 -59.09 -5.38 13.91
CA SER A 2 -58.79 -3.93 14.00
C SER A 2 -58.03 -3.60 15.31
N SER A 3 -57.38 -2.44 15.48
CA SER A 3 -57.72 -1.08 15.00
C SER A 3 -56.52 -0.11 14.95
N ALA A 4 -56.58 0.89 14.07
CA ALA A 4 -55.75 2.09 14.12
C ALA A 4 -56.48 3.26 14.83
N TRP A 5 -55.75 4.22 15.38
CA TRP A 5 -56.27 5.53 15.82
C TRP A 5 -55.24 6.65 15.56
N PHE A 6 -55.75 7.81 15.14
CA PHE A 6 -55.03 9.08 14.93
C PHE A 6 -55.36 10.07 16.05
N SER A 7 -54.56 11.12 16.21
CA SER A 7 -54.91 12.35 16.96
C SER A 7 -54.20 13.55 16.33
N ASP A 8 -54.88 14.68 16.16
CA ASP A 8 -54.51 15.72 15.19
C ASP A 8 -54.81 17.17 15.63
N GLY A 9 -54.01 18.13 15.14
CA GLY A 9 -54.25 19.58 15.15
C GLY A 9 -54.09 20.36 16.47
N PRO A 10 -54.35 21.70 16.47
CA PRO A 10 -54.73 22.56 15.33
C PRO A 10 -53.97 23.91 15.20
N GLY A 11 -53.96 24.57 14.02
CA GLY A 11 -53.30 25.89 13.86
C GLY A 11 -53.47 26.65 12.52
N ARG A 12 -54.68 27.18 12.24
CA ARG A 12 -55.10 28.27 11.31
C ARG A 12 -54.03 29.20 10.65
N SER A 13 -54.24 29.85 9.49
CA SER A 13 -55.26 29.80 8.41
C SER A 13 -55.05 30.94 7.36
N ALA A 14 -55.38 30.73 6.07
CA ALA A 14 -55.97 31.74 5.17
C ALA A 14 -56.45 31.11 3.83
N LEU A 15 -57.48 31.71 3.19
CA LEU A 15 -57.98 31.32 1.86
C LEU A 15 -58.02 32.54 0.91
N VAL A 16 -57.92 32.33 -0.41
CA VAL A 16 -58.85 32.89 -1.42
C VAL A 16 -58.97 31.89 -2.59
N ALA A 17 -60.17 31.75 -3.17
CA ALA A 17 -60.40 31.07 -4.45
C ALA A 17 -61.55 31.74 -5.22
N LYS A 18 -61.54 31.72 -6.56
CA LYS A 18 -62.74 31.92 -7.42
C LYS A 18 -62.52 31.48 -8.88
N PRO A 19 -63.53 30.89 -9.57
CA PRO A 19 -63.44 30.40 -10.95
C PRO A 19 -64.38 31.15 -11.94
N SER A 20 -64.55 30.58 -13.16
CA SER A 20 -65.45 30.97 -14.28
C SER A 20 -65.08 32.28 -15.03
N ASP A 21 -65.40 32.47 -16.31
CA ASP A 21 -66.30 31.73 -17.22
C ASP A 21 -65.71 31.63 -18.67
N GLY A 22 -66.32 30.86 -19.59
CA GLY A 22 -65.71 30.44 -20.87
C GLY A 22 -66.32 30.97 -22.18
N ARG A 23 -65.77 30.51 -23.34
CA ARG A 23 -66.45 30.44 -24.66
C ARG A 23 -65.65 29.65 -25.72
N GLN A 24 -66.36 28.78 -26.45
CA GLN A 24 -66.00 28.21 -27.78
C GLN A 24 -66.72 29.04 -28.89
N PRO A 25 -66.54 28.85 -30.23
CA PRO A 25 -66.36 27.58 -30.99
C PRO A 25 -65.20 27.63 -32.03
N ASN A 26 -64.93 26.70 -32.98
CA ASN A 26 -65.79 25.91 -33.89
C ASN A 26 -65.13 24.62 -34.43
N LEU A 27 -65.94 23.74 -35.04
CA LEU A 27 -65.61 22.48 -35.74
C LEU A 27 -66.09 22.59 -37.23
N PRO A 28 -65.68 21.74 -38.21
CA PRO A 28 -66.26 20.38 -38.36
C PRO A 28 -65.36 19.30 -39.05
N LEU A 29 -65.94 18.10 -39.28
CA LEU A 29 -65.28 16.88 -39.80
C LEU A 29 -65.68 16.51 -41.26
N ARG A 30 -64.90 15.60 -41.90
CA ARG A 30 -65.27 14.53 -42.87
C ARG A 30 -63.98 13.78 -43.33
N SER A 31 -63.82 12.46 -43.54
CA SER A 31 -64.63 11.20 -43.56
C SER A 31 -64.88 10.55 -44.95
N GLY A 32 -64.45 9.29 -45.12
CA GLY A 32 -64.75 8.34 -46.21
C GLY A 32 -63.76 7.14 -46.13
N ARG A 33 -64.14 5.86 -45.98
CA ARG A 33 -65.02 4.93 -46.74
C ARG A 33 -64.27 4.09 -47.81
N GLU A 34 -63.87 2.87 -47.41
CA GLU A 34 -64.33 1.53 -47.91
C GLU A 34 -65.00 1.36 -49.30
N PRO A 35 -65.11 0.13 -49.88
CA PRO A 35 -64.62 -1.20 -49.44
C PRO A 35 -64.07 -2.14 -50.58
N ASN A 36 -63.98 -3.45 -50.30
CA ASN A 36 -63.97 -4.63 -51.21
C ASN A 36 -62.67 -5.05 -51.92
N GLN A 37 -62.48 -6.33 -52.32
CA GLN A 37 -62.76 -7.66 -51.73
C GLN A 37 -62.29 -8.76 -52.73
N ARG A 38 -62.10 -10.00 -52.23
CA ARG A 38 -61.72 -11.25 -52.96
C ARG A 38 -60.23 -11.37 -53.38
N GLY A 39 -59.57 -12.52 -53.15
CA GLY A 39 -60.00 -13.64 -52.30
C GLY A 39 -59.15 -14.91 -52.35
N LYS A 40 -59.20 -15.64 -51.22
CA LYS A 40 -59.06 -17.11 -51.02
C LYS A 40 -57.87 -17.91 -51.62
N SER A 41 -57.16 -18.56 -50.69
CA SER A 41 -56.72 -19.99 -50.71
C SER A 41 -55.64 -20.44 -51.72
N ALA A 42 -54.71 -21.35 -51.39
CA ALA A 42 -54.39 -22.05 -50.13
C ALA A 42 -52.97 -22.68 -50.20
N GLN A 43 -52.63 -23.55 -49.22
CA GLN A 43 -51.61 -24.62 -49.27
C GLN A 43 -50.13 -24.26 -49.06
N ASP A 44 -49.66 -24.50 -47.83
CA ASP A 44 -48.42 -25.26 -47.52
C ASP A 44 -48.34 -26.57 -48.33
N PRO A 45 -47.15 -27.21 -48.56
CA PRO A 45 -46.10 -27.38 -47.53
C PRO A 45 -44.61 -27.52 -47.94
N ALA A 46 -43.74 -27.29 -46.93
CA ALA A 46 -42.50 -28.03 -46.59
C ALA A 46 -41.25 -28.05 -47.50
N ALA A 47 -40.11 -28.39 -46.86
CA ALA A 47 -38.80 -28.79 -47.41
C ALA A 47 -37.97 -27.69 -48.14
N GLU A 48 -36.62 -27.73 -48.23
CA GLU A 48 -35.56 -28.42 -47.47
C GLU A 48 -34.18 -27.75 -47.75
N LEU A 49 -33.23 -27.88 -46.80
CA LEU A 49 -31.76 -28.03 -46.95
C LEU A 49 -30.85 -27.14 -47.87
N TYR A 50 -29.56 -27.21 -47.51
CA TYR A 50 -28.33 -26.91 -48.26
C TYR A 50 -27.78 -25.47 -48.39
N ALA A 51 -26.44 -25.44 -48.48
CA ALA A 51 -25.56 -24.28 -48.52
C ALA A 51 -24.67 -24.32 -49.78
N PRO A 52 -23.86 -23.28 -50.02
CA PRO A 52 -22.47 -23.48 -50.43
C PRO A 52 -21.50 -22.72 -49.50
N ALA A 53 -20.31 -23.20 -49.14
CA ALA A 53 -19.20 -23.76 -49.95
C ALA A 53 -18.58 -22.69 -50.90
N ALA A 54 -17.67 -21.83 -50.44
CA ALA A 54 -16.26 -22.08 -50.06
C ALA A 54 -15.30 -22.39 -51.24
N ARG A 55 -14.25 -21.57 -51.40
CA ARG A 55 -13.05 -21.80 -52.22
C ARG A 55 -11.98 -20.73 -51.92
N ASP A 56 -10.69 -20.94 -52.17
CA ASP A 56 -9.79 -21.95 -51.57
C ASP A 56 -8.31 -21.46 -51.70
N GLY A 57 -7.40 -22.01 -50.89
CA GLY A 57 -5.94 -21.91 -51.05
C GLY A 57 -5.25 -20.64 -50.51
N GLY A 58 -4.21 -20.69 -49.66
CA GLY A 58 -3.69 -21.80 -48.86
C GLY A 58 -2.16 -21.96 -48.87
N ILE A 59 -1.63 -22.69 -47.86
CA ILE A 59 -0.28 -23.32 -47.80
C ILE A 59 0.90 -22.32 -47.64
N LYS A 60 1.92 -22.47 -46.77
CA LYS A 60 2.32 -23.33 -45.61
C LYS A 60 3.57 -22.61 -44.99
N ALA A 61 4.23 -22.94 -43.87
CA ALA A 61 4.12 -23.83 -42.69
C ALA A 61 5.38 -23.55 -41.81
N SER A 62 5.57 -23.99 -40.56
CA SER A 62 4.75 -24.37 -39.39
C SER A 62 5.71 -24.93 -38.32
N LEU A 63 5.45 -24.84 -37.00
CA LEU A 63 5.81 -25.90 -36.02
C LEU A 63 5.17 -25.66 -34.63
N SER A 64 4.65 -26.75 -34.02
CA SER A 64 4.41 -27.10 -32.59
C SER A 64 4.41 -26.00 -31.49
N VAL A 65 3.56 -26.03 -30.46
CA VAL A 65 3.08 -27.16 -29.62
C VAL A 65 1.59 -26.97 -29.19
N SER A 66 0.91 -28.06 -28.78
CA SER A 66 -0.53 -28.11 -28.41
C SER A 66 -0.83 -27.93 -26.91
N PRO A 67 -2.08 -27.55 -26.51
CA PRO A 67 -2.48 -27.32 -25.12
C PRO A 67 -3.29 -28.47 -24.46
N GLN A 68 -3.19 -28.60 -23.13
CA GLN A 68 -4.13 -29.32 -22.23
C GLN A 68 -4.17 -28.58 -20.87
N HIS A 69 -5.31 -28.04 -20.43
CA HIS A 69 -6.26 -28.67 -19.48
C HIS A 69 -5.70 -28.93 -18.07
N GLU A 70 -5.97 -28.01 -17.13
CA GLU A 70 -5.78 -28.19 -15.69
C GLU A 70 -7.03 -28.77 -14.99
N PRO A 71 -6.89 -29.75 -14.07
CA PRO A 71 -7.97 -30.18 -13.19
C PRO A 71 -7.83 -29.64 -11.75
N LYS A 72 -8.94 -29.20 -11.16
CA LYS A 72 -9.05 -28.92 -9.71
C LYS A 72 -8.74 -30.17 -8.89
N ARG A 73 -8.05 -30.06 -7.75
CA ARG A 73 -8.30 -30.96 -6.59
C ARG A 73 -7.95 -30.38 -5.23
N SER A 74 -8.68 -30.86 -4.23
CA SER A 74 -8.63 -30.55 -2.81
C SER A 74 -7.54 -31.32 -2.07
N LEU A 75 -7.22 -30.88 -0.85
CA LEU A 75 -6.48 -31.68 0.14
C LEU A 75 -7.18 -31.60 1.51
N GLN A 76 -7.39 -32.77 2.12
CA GLN A 76 -7.96 -32.96 3.47
C GLN A 76 -6.90 -33.55 4.42
N LYS A 77 -7.22 -33.55 5.72
CA LYS A 77 -6.39 -34.06 6.83
C LYS A 77 -6.15 -35.58 6.74
N THR A 78 -4.93 -36.03 7.06
CA THR A 78 -4.55 -37.22 7.87
C THR A 78 -3.02 -37.40 7.77
N ALA A 79 -2.26 -38.10 8.61
CA ALA A 79 -2.27 -38.47 10.04
C ALA A 79 -1.30 -39.66 10.22
N ALA A 80 -0.15 -39.46 10.87
CA ALA A 80 0.76 -40.50 11.38
C ALA A 80 1.74 -39.83 12.37
N MET A 81 2.14 -40.29 13.56
CA MET A 81 2.02 -41.53 14.36
C MET A 81 3.34 -42.29 14.60
N SER A 82 4.00 -41.93 15.72
CA SER A 82 4.90 -42.73 16.58
C SER A 82 6.22 -43.34 16.03
N ARG A 83 7.32 -43.10 16.77
CA ARG A 83 8.18 -44.16 17.36
C ARG A 83 9.12 -43.59 18.46
N THR A 84 9.46 -44.44 19.44
CA THR A 84 10.40 -44.20 20.55
C THR A 84 11.74 -44.93 20.30
N PRO A 85 12.85 -44.61 21.02
CA PRO A 85 13.17 -45.07 22.40
C PRO A 85 13.53 -43.89 23.34
N SER A 86 13.64 -43.92 24.69
CA SER A 86 13.72 -44.92 25.79
C SER A 86 15.14 -45.33 26.29
N GLY A 87 15.44 -45.09 27.58
CA GLY A 87 16.72 -45.36 28.28
C GLY A 87 17.38 -44.05 28.75
N MET A 88 17.44 -43.61 30.02
CA MET A 88 17.71 -44.18 31.37
C MET A 88 19.17 -44.52 31.71
N ALA A 89 19.52 -44.23 32.98
CA ALA A 89 20.75 -44.51 33.77
C ALA A 89 21.90 -43.46 33.72
N GLN A 90 22.73 -43.24 34.77
CA GLN A 90 22.57 -43.31 36.25
C GLN A 90 23.88 -42.77 36.93
N LEU A 91 23.88 -42.49 38.25
CA LEU A 91 25.07 -42.33 39.15
C LEU A 91 25.96 -41.05 38.93
N GLU A 92 26.73 -40.48 39.87
CA GLU A 92 26.80 -40.62 41.35
C GLU A 92 27.48 -39.40 42.08
N TYR A 93 27.56 -39.50 43.42
CA TYR A 93 28.24 -38.71 44.46
C TYR A 93 29.37 -37.70 44.14
N GLY A 94 29.47 -36.67 45.01
CA GLY A 94 30.74 -36.04 45.37
C GLY A 94 30.68 -34.59 45.90
N LYS A 95 30.59 -34.36 47.21
CA LYS A 95 30.78 -33.02 47.82
C LYS A 95 31.14 -33.08 49.32
N MET A 96 31.70 -31.98 49.84
CA MET A 96 32.15 -31.73 51.23
C MET A 96 33.43 -32.48 51.66
N PRO A 97 34.18 -32.02 52.70
CA PRO A 97 33.79 -31.08 53.77
C PRO A 97 34.60 -29.76 53.92
N ASP A 98 34.02 -28.81 54.67
CA ASP A 98 34.56 -27.86 55.68
C ASP A 98 35.93 -27.15 55.48
N LEU A 99 36.21 -25.95 56.03
CA LEU A 99 35.92 -25.41 57.37
C LEU A 99 35.74 -23.87 57.40
N GLY A 100 35.16 -23.35 58.49
CA GLY A 100 35.70 -22.16 59.17
C GLY A 100 34.94 -20.82 59.08
N ALA A 101 34.14 -20.53 60.11
CA ALA A 101 33.95 -19.16 60.65
C ALA A 101 34.86 -19.03 61.91
N PRO A 102 35.19 -17.83 62.49
CA PRO A 102 34.17 -16.94 63.11
C PRO A 102 34.53 -15.42 63.35
N ARG A 103 33.56 -14.64 63.88
CA ARG A 103 33.70 -13.52 64.89
C ARG A 103 34.50 -12.23 64.52
N THR A 104 34.30 -11.01 65.08
CA THR A 104 33.18 -10.30 65.77
C THR A 104 33.53 -8.79 66.00
N LEU A 105 32.54 -7.88 65.91
CA LEU A 105 32.39 -6.63 66.73
C LEU A 105 33.43 -5.45 66.52
N PRO A 106 33.22 -4.22 67.06
CA PRO A 106 32.03 -3.35 66.90
C PRO A 106 32.27 -1.79 66.92
N PHE A 107 31.16 -1.02 66.99
CA PHE A 107 30.96 0.33 67.59
C PHE A 107 31.31 1.64 66.82
N PHE A 108 30.27 2.49 66.61
CA PHE A 108 30.14 3.99 66.72
C PHE A 108 31.28 4.93 66.17
N ALA A 109 31.03 6.12 65.60
CA ALA A 109 29.98 7.12 65.91
C ALA A 109 29.76 8.19 64.81
N LEU A 110 28.73 9.04 65.00
CA LEU A 110 28.57 10.44 64.54
C LEU A 110 28.69 10.80 63.04
N LEU A 111 27.53 11.07 62.39
CA LEU A 111 27.19 12.44 61.92
C LEU A 111 25.69 12.63 61.56
N PRO A 112 24.81 13.06 62.50
CA PRO A 112 23.39 13.29 62.24
C PRO A 112 23.09 14.77 61.88
N VAL A 113 23.42 15.21 60.66
CA VAL A 113 23.22 16.63 60.24
C VAL A 113 22.54 16.81 58.87
N LEU A 114 22.46 15.77 58.02
CA LEU A 114 21.95 15.88 56.63
C LEU A 114 20.54 15.30 56.37
N LEU A 115 19.79 14.93 57.42
CA LEU A 115 18.39 14.48 57.31
C LEU A 115 17.39 15.65 57.35
N ALA A 116 17.60 16.65 56.48
CA ALA A 116 16.74 17.82 56.38
C ALA A 116 16.68 18.43 54.96
N LEU A 117 16.67 17.61 53.89
CA LEU A 117 16.26 18.03 52.53
C LEU A 117 16.12 16.86 51.51
N SER A 118 15.33 15.82 51.84
CA SER A 118 14.91 14.79 50.85
C SER A 118 13.80 13.85 51.36
N GLN A 119 12.57 14.38 51.52
CA GLN A 119 11.39 13.50 51.54
C GLN A 119 10.97 13.22 50.09
N GLY A 120 11.10 11.96 49.64
CA GLY A 120 10.83 11.60 48.25
C GLY A 120 11.02 10.11 47.95
N LEU A 121 9.96 9.33 48.17
CA LEU A 121 9.68 8.05 47.50
C LEU A 121 10.83 7.03 47.41
N SER A 122 11.05 6.29 48.50
CA SER A 122 11.65 4.95 48.45
C SER A 122 10.74 3.94 49.16
N HIS A 123 9.78 3.39 48.41
CA HIS A 123 9.03 2.18 48.81
C HIS A 123 9.70 0.91 48.25
N PRO A 124 9.42 -0.29 48.81
CA PRO A 124 10.25 -1.47 48.56
C PRO A 124 10.12 -2.05 47.15
N PRO A 125 11.13 -2.80 46.67
CA PRO A 125 10.99 -3.62 45.47
C PRO A 125 10.07 -4.82 45.77
N ASN A 126 8.99 -4.96 44.99
CA ASN A 126 8.36 -6.25 44.61
C ASN A 126 7.06 -6.09 43.80
N SER A 127 6.47 -4.89 43.69
CA SER A 127 5.41 -4.67 42.71
C SER A 127 6.01 -4.73 41.29
N PRO A 128 5.42 -5.48 40.34
CA PRO A 128 5.90 -5.51 38.96
C PRO A 128 5.52 -4.23 38.19
N CYS A 129 4.51 -3.50 38.66
CA CYS A 129 3.99 -2.31 38.00
C CYS A 129 4.91 -1.10 38.16
N ARG A 130 5.09 -0.35 37.06
CA ARG A 130 5.73 0.96 37.08
C ARG A 130 4.71 2.04 37.41
N VAL A 131 4.84 2.68 38.57
CA VAL A 131 4.04 3.85 38.96
C VAL A 131 4.81 5.14 38.66
N THR A 132 4.15 6.12 38.05
CA THR A 132 4.68 7.46 37.77
C THR A 132 3.57 8.49 37.99
N GLN A 133 3.75 9.42 38.94
CA GLN A 133 2.69 10.33 39.39
C GLN A 133 1.43 9.53 39.76
N ASN A 134 0.26 9.87 39.21
CA ASN A 134 -1.02 9.18 39.47
C ASN A 134 -1.30 8.04 38.47
N THR A 135 -0.31 7.65 37.65
CA THR A 135 -0.45 6.60 36.63
C THR A 135 0.27 5.32 37.06
N ALA A 136 -0.44 4.19 37.06
CA ALA A 136 0.14 2.85 37.24
C ALA A 136 0.11 2.07 35.91
N ARG A 137 1.28 1.57 35.47
CA ARG A 137 1.43 0.71 34.28
C ARG A 137 1.89 -0.69 34.70
N CYS A 138 1.02 -1.65 34.43
CA CYS A 138 1.13 -3.05 34.84
C CYS A 138 1.04 -4.00 33.63
N ASP A 139 1.36 -3.51 32.43
CA ASP A 139 1.13 -4.23 31.18
C ASP A 139 2.12 -5.41 30.99
N GLY A 140 1.63 -6.54 30.49
CA GLY A 140 2.47 -7.69 30.06
C GLY A 140 3.05 -8.59 31.18
N PHE A 141 2.78 -8.32 32.46
CA PHE A 141 3.36 -9.04 33.59
C PHE A 141 2.68 -10.38 33.94
N ARG A 142 1.73 -10.85 33.12
CA ARG A 142 0.95 -12.09 33.32
C ARG A 142 0.13 -12.11 34.62
N LEU A 143 -0.32 -10.94 35.07
CA LEU A 143 -1.12 -10.76 36.27
C LEU A 143 -2.49 -11.46 36.12
N THR A 144 -2.91 -12.22 37.13
CA THR A 144 -4.20 -12.93 37.15
C THR A 144 -5.34 -12.12 37.79
N SER A 145 -5.01 -11.00 38.43
CA SER A 145 -5.94 -10.10 39.12
C SER A 145 -5.41 -8.66 39.08
N VAL A 146 -6.23 -7.70 39.49
CA VAL A 146 -5.75 -6.34 39.79
C VAL A 146 -4.76 -6.41 40.96
N PRO A 147 -3.59 -5.74 40.90
CA PRO A 147 -2.65 -5.64 42.01
C PRO A 147 -3.26 -4.89 43.20
N SER A 148 -2.92 -5.28 44.44
CA SER A 148 -3.47 -4.70 45.67
C SER A 148 -2.53 -3.73 46.39
N ASP A 149 -1.33 -3.52 45.85
CA ASP A 149 -0.17 -2.85 46.44
C ASP A 149 0.15 -1.47 45.81
N LEU A 150 -0.65 -1.03 44.84
CA LEU A 150 -0.53 0.29 44.22
C LEU A 150 -1.05 1.41 45.15
N PRO A 151 -0.61 2.67 44.98
CA PRO A 151 -1.12 3.80 45.75
C PRO A 151 -2.63 4.02 45.53
N HIS A 152 -3.36 4.30 46.61
CA HIS A 152 -4.82 4.57 46.58
C HIS A 152 -5.24 5.78 45.72
N GLN A 153 -4.30 6.67 45.40
CA GLN A 153 -4.53 7.96 44.71
C GLN A 153 -4.31 7.90 43.19
N ILE A 154 -4.15 6.71 42.60
CA ILE A 154 -3.99 6.59 41.14
C ILE A 154 -5.27 7.01 40.40
N GLU A 155 -5.09 7.79 39.34
CA GLU A 155 -6.14 8.22 38.40
C GLU A 155 -6.15 7.35 37.13
N GLU A 156 -5.01 6.74 36.77
CA GLU A 156 -4.88 5.89 35.58
C GLU A 156 -4.30 4.52 35.94
N LEU A 157 -4.94 3.45 35.47
CA LEU A 157 -4.48 2.07 35.65
C LEU A 157 -4.52 1.30 34.33
N PHE A 158 -3.35 0.89 33.87
CA PHE A 158 -3.14 0.07 32.67
C PHE A 158 -2.71 -1.35 33.07
N LEU A 159 -3.52 -2.34 32.70
CA LEU A 159 -3.35 -3.77 32.99
C LEU A 159 -3.37 -4.62 31.71
N ASN A 160 -2.93 -4.07 30.58
CA ASN A 160 -3.07 -4.74 29.29
C ASN A 160 -2.15 -5.96 29.16
N GLN A 161 -2.50 -6.91 28.27
CA GLN A 161 -1.65 -8.08 27.98
C GLN A 161 -1.38 -8.98 29.21
N ASN A 162 -2.37 -9.09 30.11
CA ASN A 162 -2.32 -9.91 31.32
C ASN A 162 -3.25 -11.15 31.21
N LEU A 163 -3.62 -11.76 32.34
CA LEU A 163 -4.42 -12.99 32.43
C LEU A 163 -5.61 -12.81 33.39
N VAL A 164 -6.21 -11.61 33.38
CA VAL A 164 -7.29 -11.19 34.30
C VAL A 164 -8.64 -11.71 33.79
N LEU A 165 -8.93 -12.98 34.07
CA LEU A 165 -10.14 -13.68 33.57
C LEU A 165 -11.46 -13.08 34.06
N LYS A 166 -11.47 -12.45 35.25
CA LYS A 166 -12.66 -11.85 35.87
C LYS A 166 -12.26 -10.61 36.70
N LEU A 167 -13.11 -9.58 36.72
CA LEU A 167 -13.06 -8.51 37.71
C LEU A 167 -14.14 -8.74 38.78
N GLN A 168 -13.77 -8.65 40.06
CA GLN A 168 -14.66 -8.83 41.21
C GLN A 168 -15.02 -7.47 41.84
N TYR A 169 -16.07 -7.42 42.66
CA TYR A 169 -16.55 -6.19 43.31
C TYR A 169 -15.46 -5.42 44.10
N ASP A 170 -14.49 -6.15 44.67
CA ASP A 170 -13.39 -5.58 45.45
C ASP A 170 -12.22 -5.10 44.58
N SER A 171 -12.11 -5.57 43.34
CA SER A 171 -10.88 -5.52 42.53
C SER A 171 -10.45 -4.11 42.17
N LEU A 172 -11.41 -3.18 42.01
CA LEU A 172 -11.14 -1.76 41.78
C LEU A 172 -11.48 -0.88 43.00
N SER A 173 -12.14 -1.43 44.03
CA SER A 173 -12.59 -0.72 45.24
C SER A 173 -11.47 0.00 46.00
N ARG A 174 -10.22 -0.46 45.84
CA ARG A 174 -9.01 0.12 46.43
C ARG A 174 -8.62 1.47 45.80
N TYR A 175 -9.13 1.78 44.60
CA TYR A 175 -8.71 2.89 43.75
C TYR A 175 -9.90 3.80 43.39
N PRO A 176 -10.46 4.56 44.37
CA PRO A 176 -11.64 5.41 44.16
C PRO A 176 -11.37 6.64 43.30
N SER A 177 -10.09 6.99 43.09
CA SER A 177 -9.65 8.10 42.25
C SER A 177 -9.54 7.76 40.76
N LEU A 178 -9.77 6.51 40.35
CA LEU A 178 -9.62 6.10 38.93
C LEU A 178 -10.54 6.89 38.00
N ARG A 179 -9.93 7.44 36.96
CA ARG A 179 -10.55 8.16 35.83
C ARG A 179 -10.28 7.47 34.50
N LEU A 180 -9.18 6.72 34.38
CA LEU A 180 -8.89 5.84 33.24
C LEU A 180 -8.60 4.42 33.74
N PHE A 181 -9.34 3.44 33.22
CA PHE A 181 -9.09 2.02 33.43
C PHE A 181 -8.96 1.28 32.10
N SER A 182 -7.87 0.51 31.94
CA SER A 182 -7.51 -0.16 30.70
C SER A 182 -7.04 -1.59 31.00
N CYS A 183 -7.80 -2.58 30.52
CA CYS A 183 -7.54 -4.01 30.72
C CYS A 183 -7.74 -4.80 29.41
N ALA A 184 -7.15 -4.31 28.32
CA ALA A 184 -7.27 -4.91 27.00
C ALA A 184 -6.37 -6.16 26.84
N ASN A 185 -6.73 -7.05 25.91
CA ASN A 185 -5.96 -8.25 25.57
C ASN A 185 -5.58 -9.09 26.81
N SER A 186 -6.53 -9.32 27.72
CA SER A 186 -6.26 -9.93 29.04
C SER A 186 -7.16 -11.13 29.36
N HIS A 187 -7.86 -11.68 28.35
CA HIS A 187 -8.80 -12.80 28.45
C HIS A 187 -9.95 -12.58 29.45
N LEU A 188 -10.36 -11.32 29.64
CA LEU A 188 -11.47 -10.96 30.54
C LEU A 188 -12.79 -11.52 29.98
N ARG A 189 -13.47 -12.36 30.77
CA ARG A 189 -14.74 -13.00 30.37
C ARG A 189 -15.97 -12.43 31.05
N ALA A 190 -15.81 -11.90 32.26
CA ALA A 190 -16.91 -11.36 33.05
C ALA A 190 -16.42 -10.30 34.04
N VAL A 191 -17.31 -9.36 34.35
CA VAL A 191 -17.20 -8.41 35.46
C VAL A 191 -18.38 -8.68 36.39
N GLU A 192 -18.18 -8.64 37.71
CA GLU A 192 -19.30 -8.76 38.66
C GLU A 192 -20.21 -7.54 38.62
N GLU A 193 -21.48 -7.68 39.03
CA GLU A 193 -22.49 -6.62 38.93
C GLU A 193 -22.09 -5.32 39.67
N ASP A 194 -21.28 -5.44 40.73
CA ASP A 194 -20.68 -4.31 41.48
C ASP A 194 -19.21 -4.00 41.11
N GLY A 195 -18.67 -4.58 40.04
CA GLY A 195 -17.24 -4.55 39.67
C GLY A 195 -16.64 -3.15 39.47
N PHE A 196 -17.47 -2.13 39.23
CA PHE A 196 -17.06 -0.72 39.12
C PHE A 196 -17.63 0.18 40.24
N SER A 197 -18.42 -0.35 41.18
CA SER A 197 -19.12 0.45 42.21
C SER A 197 -18.17 1.22 43.14
N GLY A 198 -16.90 0.80 43.23
CA GLY A 198 -15.85 1.51 43.96
C GLY A 198 -15.09 2.60 43.17
N SER A 199 -15.29 2.72 41.85
CA SER A 199 -14.52 3.61 40.95
C SER A 199 -15.44 4.47 40.07
N LEU A 200 -16.42 5.13 40.70
CA LEU A 200 -17.46 5.95 40.05
C LEU A 200 -16.93 7.21 39.31
N LEU A 201 -15.61 7.46 39.33
CA LEU A 201 -14.97 8.59 38.66
C LEU A 201 -14.42 8.24 37.26
N ILE A 202 -14.56 6.99 36.79
CA ILE A 202 -14.07 6.57 35.47
C ILE A 202 -14.71 7.39 34.35
N GLU A 203 -13.86 8.11 33.61
CA GLU A 203 -14.15 8.88 32.40
C GLU A 203 -13.77 8.11 31.13
N SER A 204 -12.83 7.15 31.22
CA SER A 204 -12.35 6.33 30.10
C SER A 204 -12.18 4.86 30.51
N LEU A 205 -12.84 3.95 29.77
CA LEU A 205 -12.83 2.51 29.99
C LEU A 205 -12.44 1.78 28.71
N SER A 206 -11.35 1.00 28.74
CA SER A 206 -10.93 0.13 27.64
C SER A 206 -10.85 -1.33 28.07
N LEU A 207 -11.69 -2.16 27.49
CA LEU A 207 -11.75 -3.61 27.69
C LEU A 207 -11.58 -4.35 26.34
N ALA A 208 -10.84 -3.76 25.41
CA ALA A 208 -10.68 -4.27 24.04
C ALA A 208 -9.98 -5.64 23.96
N ASN A 209 -10.27 -6.41 22.92
CA ASN A 209 -9.65 -7.71 22.62
C ASN A 209 -9.74 -8.70 23.80
N ASN A 210 -10.94 -8.86 24.35
CA ASN A 210 -11.27 -9.78 25.44
C ASN A 210 -12.39 -10.75 25.01
N GLU A 211 -13.01 -11.46 25.96
CA GLU A 211 -13.98 -12.52 25.69
C GLU A 211 -15.36 -12.17 26.32
N LEU A 212 -15.72 -10.88 26.30
CA LEU A 212 -16.83 -10.30 27.06
C LEU A 212 -18.23 -10.78 26.61
N HIS A 213 -18.37 -11.34 25.41
CA HIS A 213 -19.62 -11.97 24.95
C HIS A 213 -20.08 -13.12 25.87
N HIS A 214 -19.22 -13.67 26.73
CA HIS A 214 -19.57 -14.65 27.77
C HIS A 214 -20.25 -14.06 29.02
N GLY A 215 -20.02 -12.79 29.34
CA GLY A 215 -20.42 -12.15 30.61
C GLY A 215 -21.00 -10.75 30.44
N TYR A 216 -21.55 -10.46 29.26
CA TYR A 216 -22.01 -9.13 28.88
C TYR A 216 -23.14 -8.59 29.76
N VAL A 217 -24.02 -9.44 30.29
CA VAL A 217 -25.15 -9.04 31.15
C VAL A 217 -24.67 -8.46 32.49
N GLN A 218 -23.69 -9.11 33.14
CA GLN A 218 -23.15 -8.62 34.41
C GLN A 218 -22.28 -7.38 34.19
N LEU A 219 -21.53 -7.33 33.08
CA LEU A 219 -20.81 -6.12 32.66
C LEU A 219 -21.78 -4.95 32.43
N ALA A 220 -22.87 -5.15 31.70
CA ALA A 220 -23.91 -4.14 31.47
C ALA A 220 -24.49 -3.60 32.78
N HIS A 221 -24.75 -4.47 33.76
CA HIS A 221 -25.15 -4.03 35.10
C HIS A 221 -24.08 -3.12 35.73
N SER A 222 -22.83 -3.59 35.77
CA SER A 222 -21.72 -2.88 36.42
C SER A 222 -21.39 -1.52 35.78
N MET A 223 -21.67 -1.34 34.49
CA MET A 223 -21.41 -0.09 33.79
C MET A 223 -22.48 0.98 34.02
N ARG A 224 -23.69 0.62 34.51
CA ARG A 224 -24.77 1.59 34.78
C ARG A 224 -24.41 2.64 35.84
N CYS A 225 -23.45 2.37 36.73
CA CYS A 225 -22.99 3.34 37.73
C CYS A 225 -21.98 4.37 37.16
N LEU A 226 -21.41 4.12 35.97
CA LEU A 226 -20.36 4.93 35.35
C LEU A 226 -20.90 6.20 34.65
N THR A 227 -21.67 7.00 35.39
CA THR A 227 -22.31 8.24 34.92
C THR A 227 -21.37 9.31 34.37
N ARG A 228 -20.04 9.15 34.51
CA ARG A 228 -19.00 10.04 33.98
C ARG A 228 -18.29 9.52 32.72
N LEU A 229 -18.62 8.31 32.26
CA LEU A 229 -17.93 7.64 31.15
C LEU A 229 -18.10 8.41 29.84
N ARG A 230 -16.98 8.85 29.25
CA ARG A 230 -16.92 9.58 27.97
C ARG A 230 -16.28 8.76 26.86
N THR A 231 -15.36 7.86 27.19
CA THR A 231 -14.63 7.04 26.23
C THR A 231 -14.80 5.58 26.58
N LEU A 232 -15.34 4.78 25.65
CA LEU A 232 -15.57 3.35 25.82
C LEU A 232 -14.99 2.58 24.65
N ASP A 233 -14.12 1.63 24.95
CA ASP A 233 -13.56 0.70 23.96
C ASP A 233 -13.90 -0.75 24.31
N LEU A 234 -14.78 -1.33 23.49
CA LEU A 234 -15.25 -2.71 23.51
C LEU A 234 -14.88 -3.45 22.22
N SER A 235 -13.91 -2.94 21.44
CA SER A 235 -13.47 -3.59 20.21
C SER A 235 -12.91 -5.00 20.45
N GLY A 236 -12.98 -5.90 19.46
CA GLY A 236 -12.34 -7.21 19.55
C GLY A 236 -12.96 -8.20 20.55
N ASN A 237 -14.23 -8.04 20.95
CA ASN A 237 -14.86 -8.84 22.01
C ASN A 237 -15.81 -9.94 21.53
N GLY A 238 -16.04 -10.03 20.22
CA GLY A 238 -16.99 -10.97 19.60
C GLY A 238 -18.46 -10.64 19.84
N LEU A 239 -18.77 -9.39 20.22
CA LEU A 239 -20.13 -8.91 20.53
C LEU A 239 -21.05 -8.98 19.31
N ARG A 240 -22.34 -9.21 19.58
CA ARG A 240 -23.46 -9.13 18.62
C ARG A 240 -24.35 -7.94 18.93
N GLU A 241 -25.29 -7.64 18.04
CA GLU A 241 -26.27 -6.55 18.16
C GLU A 241 -27.04 -6.56 19.49
N ASP A 242 -27.51 -7.73 19.95
CA ASP A 242 -28.24 -7.88 21.22
C ASP A 242 -27.35 -7.57 22.44
N MET A 243 -26.15 -8.12 22.45
CA MET A 243 -25.15 -7.89 23.51
C MET A 243 -24.71 -6.43 23.58
N ALA A 244 -24.56 -5.77 22.43
CA ALA A 244 -24.15 -4.38 22.33
C ALA A 244 -25.26 -3.42 22.81
N SER A 245 -26.53 -3.69 22.49
CA SER A 245 -27.66 -2.88 22.99
C SER A 245 -27.75 -2.92 24.52
N ASP A 246 -27.66 -4.13 25.12
CA ASP A 246 -27.66 -4.29 26.58
C ASP A 246 -26.48 -3.56 27.26
N LEU A 247 -25.28 -3.63 26.67
CA LEU A 247 -24.05 -3.00 27.20
C LEU A 247 -24.05 -1.46 27.15
N LEU A 248 -24.80 -0.84 26.23
CA LEU A 248 -24.75 0.60 25.95
C LEU A 248 -25.91 1.40 26.59
N GLN A 249 -26.90 0.69 27.13
CA GLN A 249 -28.09 1.25 27.75
C GLN A 249 -27.76 2.24 28.88
N ASN A 250 -28.41 3.41 28.86
CA ASN A 250 -28.21 4.56 29.76
C ASN A 250 -26.82 5.24 29.75
N LEU A 251 -25.87 4.88 28.87
CA LEU A 251 -24.53 5.52 28.78
C LEU A 251 -24.55 6.92 28.13
N SER A 252 -25.48 7.76 28.54
CA SER A 252 -25.80 9.07 27.94
C SER A 252 -24.69 10.13 28.04
N SER A 253 -23.64 9.92 28.83
CA SER A 253 -22.45 10.79 28.91
C SER A 253 -21.35 10.46 27.89
N LEU A 254 -21.53 9.39 27.10
CA LEU A 254 -20.51 8.86 26.20
C LEU A 254 -20.27 9.77 24.98
N GLU A 255 -19.01 10.08 24.71
CA GLU A 255 -18.57 10.94 23.60
C GLU A 255 -17.81 10.16 22.50
N PHE A 256 -17.13 9.06 22.86
CA PHE A 256 -16.41 8.16 21.95
C PHE A 256 -16.77 6.70 22.25
N LEU A 257 -17.12 5.95 21.20
CA LEU A 257 -17.42 4.52 21.27
C LEU A 257 -16.67 3.74 20.20
N ASN A 258 -15.89 2.73 20.62
CA ASN A 258 -15.26 1.76 19.73
C ASN A 258 -15.87 0.37 19.90
N LEU A 259 -16.51 -0.11 18.82
CA LEU A 259 -17.10 -1.44 18.65
C LEU A 259 -16.46 -2.20 17.47
N SER A 260 -15.32 -1.74 16.95
CA SER A 260 -14.64 -2.40 15.83
C SER A 260 -14.21 -3.85 16.13
N ASN A 261 -14.01 -4.66 15.10
CA ASN A 261 -13.55 -6.06 15.26
C ASN A 261 -14.51 -6.91 16.12
N ASN A 262 -15.82 -6.76 15.94
CA ASN A 262 -16.87 -7.55 16.60
C ASN A 262 -17.72 -8.30 15.56
N ASN A 263 -18.78 -8.98 15.99
CA ASN A 263 -19.66 -9.82 15.17
C ASN A 263 -21.02 -9.15 14.90
N LEU A 264 -21.09 -7.81 14.85
CA LEU A 264 -22.34 -7.10 14.59
C LEU A 264 -22.80 -7.37 13.15
N LEU A 265 -24.05 -7.81 12.97
CA LEU A 265 -24.64 -8.15 11.67
C LEU A 265 -25.61 -7.07 11.16
N ARG A 266 -26.31 -6.42 12.09
CA ARG A 266 -27.37 -5.41 11.84
C ARG A 266 -27.29 -4.30 12.87
N LEU A 267 -27.83 -3.14 12.54
CA LEU A 267 -28.06 -2.03 13.47
C LEU A 267 -29.49 -1.52 13.32
N ASP A 268 -30.21 -1.39 14.44
CA ASP A 268 -31.58 -0.87 14.52
C ASP A 268 -31.65 0.44 15.34
N GLU A 269 -32.82 1.08 15.44
CA GLU A 269 -33.03 2.30 16.24
C GLU A 269 -32.73 2.13 17.76
N ALA A 270 -32.66 0.90 18.27
CA ALA A 270 -32.52 0.62 19.70
C ALA A 270 -31.06 0.59 20.17
N ILE A 271 -30.12 0.10 19.34
CA ILE A 271 -28.75 -0.21 19.76
C ILE A 271 -27.94 1.01 20.29
N PHE A 272 -28.19 2.23 19.78
CA PHE A 272 -27.48 3.45 20.21
C PHE A 272 -28.41 4.52 20.82
N ARG A 273 -29.63 4.15 21.18
CA ARG A 273 -30.75 5.07 21.49
C ARG A 273 -30.42 6.16 22.50
N ASP A 274 -29.71 5.82 23.57
CA ASP A 274 -29.44 6.73 24.69
C ASP A 274 -28.17 7.59 24.51
N LEU A 275 -27.37 7.35 23.45
CA LEU A 275 -26.01 7.89 23.30
C LEU A 275 -25.98 9.32 22.72
N HIS A 276 -26.83 10.20 23.24
CA HIS A 276 -27.07 11.55 22.69
C HIS A 276 -25.85 12.49 22.69
N GLN A 277 -24.79 12.17 23.43
CA GLN A 277 -23.54 12.96 23.47
C GLN A 277 -22.45 12.45 22.54
N LEU A 278 -22.69 11.33 21.84
CA LEU A 278 -21.67 10.65 21.03
C LEU A 278 -21.18 11.53 19.86
N LYS A 279 -19.86 11.68 19.75
CA LYS A 279 -19.16 12.49 18.73
C LYS A 279 -18.39 11.62 17.76
N GLU A 280 -17.91 10.45 18.19
CA GLU A 280 -17.15 9.53 17.35
C GLU A 280 -17.59 8.07 17.60
N LEU A 281 -17.93 7.35 16.53
CA LEU A 281 -18.36 5.95 16.55
C LEU A 281 -17.53 5.12 15.56
N ASN A 282 -16.87 4.08 16.07
CA ASN A 282 -16.10 3.14 15.26
C ASN A 282 -16.75 1.75 15.24
N LEU A 283 -17.15 1.31 14.05
CA LEU A 283 -17.77 0.02 13.74
C LEU A 283 -16.96 -0.79 12.70
N GLU A 284 -15.69 -0.42 12.47
CA GLU A 284 -14.80 -1.07 11.49
C GLU A 284 -14.68 -2.58 11.73
N ARG A 285 -14.55 -3.42 10.69
CA ARG A 285 -14.37 -4.88 10.83
C ARG A 285 -15.50 -5.53 11.64
N ASN A 286 -16.74 -5.24 11.27
CA ASN A 286 -17.89 -6.02 11.69
C ASN A 286 -18.42 -6.79 10.47
N LEU A 287 -19.61 -7.38 10.57
CA LEU A 287 -20.27 -8.13 9.50
C LEU A 287 -21.56 -7.44 9.05
N LEU A 288 -21.60 -6.10 9.16
CA LEU A 288 -22.80 -5.31 8.92
C LEU A 288 -23.22 -5.39 7.45
N PHE A 289 -24.45 -5.82 7.21
CA PHE A 289 -25.08 -5.83 5.88
C PHE A 289 -26.36 -4.98 5.80
N GLU A 290 -26.88 -4.49 6.93
CA GLU A 290 -28.15 -3.77 7.05
C GLU A 290 -28.11 -2.79 8.23
N ILE A 291 -28.62 -1.57 8.02
CA ILE A 291 -28.68 -0.48 8.99
C ILE A 291 -30.04 0.21 8.82
N ASP A 292 -30.84 0.30 9.88
CA ASP A 292 -32.19 0.92 9.86
C ASP A 292 -32.38 1.79 11.11
N GLY A 293 -32.61 3.11 10.94
CA GLY A 293 -32.81 4.09 12.03
C GLY A 293 -31.66 4.29 13.05
N ALA A 294 -30.62 3.46 13.03
CA ALA A 294 -29.66 3.31 14.14
C ALA A 294 -28.87 4.56 14.54
N PHE A 295 -28.75 5.55 13.65
CA PHE A 295 -27.99 6.78 13.91
C PHE A 295 -28.89 8.00 14.19
N ASP A 296 -30.22 7.84 14.15
CA ASP A 296 -31.18 8.94 14.17
C ASP A 296 -31.13 9.74 15.47
N HIS A 297 -30.84 9.09 16.60
CA HIS A 297 -30.69 9.72 17.90
C HIS A 297 -29.31 10.37 18.14
N LEU A 298 -28.33 10.16 17.25
CA LEU A 298 -26.93 10.55 17.42
C LEU A 298 -26.64 11.96 16.87
N LYS A 299 -27.44 12.94 17.30
CA LYS A 299 -27.43 14.33 16.79
C LYS A 299 -26.14 15.12 17.07
N ARG A 300 -25.13 14.54 17.74
CA ARG A 300 -23.79 15.13 17.97
C ARG A 300 -22.65 14.40 17.23
N LEU A 301 -22.95 13.34 16.48
CA LEU A 301 -21.96 12.44 15.87
C LEU A 301 -21.22 13.12 14.70
N GLN A 302 -19.92 13.35 14.87
CA GLN A 302 -19.04 14.03 13.90
C GLN A 302 -18.17 13.06 13.10
N ARG A 303 -17.84 11.87 13.64
CA ARG A 303 -17.11 10.82 12.90
C ARG A 303 -17.83 9.48 12.99
N LEU A 304 -17.97 8.83 11.85
CA LEU A 304 -18.51 7.47 11.74
C LEU A 304 -17.58 6.64 10.84
N ASN A 305 -17.11 5.51 11.38
CA ASN A 305 -16.32 4.53 10.62
C ASN A 305 -17.09 3.21 10.50
N LEU A 306 -17.50 2.89 9.27
CA LEU A 306 -18.18 1.66 8.83
C LEU A 306 -17.26 0.79 7.95
N ALA A 307 -15.97 1.11 7.82
CA ALA A 307 -15.10 0.42 6.87
C ALA A 307 -14.89 -1.07 7.20
N TYR A 308 -14.53 -1.89 6.21
CA TYR A 308 -14.41 -3.35 6.38
C TYR A 308 -15.70 -3.98 6.92
N ASN A 309 -16.83 -3.79 6.22
CA ASN A 309 -18.12 -4.41 6.51
C ASN A 309 -18.68 -5.05 5.22
N SER A 310 -19.98 -5.32 5.14
CA SER A 310 -20.64 -5.95 3.98
C SER A 310 -21.90 -5.21 3.55
N LEU A 311 -21.89 -3.88 3.67
CA LEU A 311 -23.02 -3.02 3.31
C LEU A 311 -23.19 -2.96 1.78
N PRO A 312 -24.37 -3.30 1.22
CA PRO A 312 -24.64 -3.26 -0.23
C PRO A 312 -25.03 -1.87 -0.74
N CYS A 313 -25.54 -1.00 0.14
CA CYS A 313 -25.94 0.36 -0.19
C CYS A 313 -25.99 1.24 1.06
N LEU A 314 -25.85 2.55 0.86
CA LEU A 314 -26.18 3.59 1.85
C LEU A 314 -27.18 4.54 1.21
N VAL A 315 -28.47 4.31 1.43
CA VAL A 315 -29.58 5.06 0.81
C VAL A 315 -30.35 5.87 1.85
N LYS A 316 -30.94 7.00 1.43
CA LYS A 316 -31.56 7.99 2.31
C LYS A 316 -30.64 8.42 3.46
N PHE A 317 -29.40 8.77 3.13
CA PHE A 317 -28.46 9.25 4.14
C PHE A 317 -28.83 10.67 4.62
N GLU A 318 -29.19 10.81 5.91
CA GLU A 318 -29.72 12.05 6.53
C GLU A 318 -28.82 12.70 7.59
N MET A 319 -27.59 12.21 7.80
CA MET A 319 -26.72 12.68 8.89
C MET A 319 -26.03 14.01 8.58
N THR A 320 -26.79 15.10 8.56
CA THR A 320 -26.33 16.46 8.21
C THR A 320 -25.22 16.98 9.14
N GLN A 321 -25.18 16.49 10.39
CA GLN A 321 -24.21 16.86 11.43
C GLN A 321 -22.82 16.22 11.27
N LEU A 322 -22.69 15.18 10.44
CA LEU A 322 -21.47 14.38 10.33
C LEU A 322 -20.36 15.15 9.58
N VAL A 323 -19.11 15.03 10.03
CA VAL A 323 -17.93 15.72 9.46
C VAL A 323 -17.02 14.76 8.69
N VAL A 324 -16.92 13.50 9.14
CA VAL A 324 -16.19 12.43 8.45
C VAL A 324 -17.02 11.15 8.42
N LEU A 325 -17.22 10.61 7.21
CA LEU A 325 -17.72 9.26 6.98
C LEU A 325 -16.63 8.43 6.30
N ASN A 326 -16.26 7.31 6.92
CA ASN A 326 -15.52 6.26 6.24
C ASN A 326 -16.42 5.02 6.10
N ALA A 327 -16.68 4.60 4.86
CA ALA A 327 -17.37 3.36 4.53
C ALA A 327 -16.60 2.57 3.44
N SER A 328 -15.27 2.72 3.42
CA SER A 328 -14.38 1.97 2.53
C SER A 328 -14.40 0.46 2.78
N HIS A 329 -13.91 -0.34 1.83
CA HIS A 329 -13.85 -1.81 1.94
C HIS A 329 -15.21 -2.42 2.33
N ASN A 330 -16.25 -2.09 1.55
CA ASN A 330 -17.60 -2.65 1.67
C ASN A 330 -18.02 -3.21 0.30
N ILE A 331 -19.31 -3.46 0.09
CA ILE A 331 -19.88 -3.88 -1.20
C ILE A 331 -20.91 -2.87 -1.72
N ILE A 332 -20.70 -1.58 -1.42
CA ILE A 332 -21.65 -0.50 -1.74
C ILE A 332 -21.71 -0.30 -3.25
N GLU A 333 -22.85 -0.63 -3.85
CA GLU A 333 -23.19 -0.28 -5.23
C GLU A 333 -23.77 1.15 -5.34
N TRP A 334 -24.47 1.60 -4.29
CA TRP A 334 -25.24 2.85 -4.28
C TRP A 334 -25.02 3.68 -2.99
N PHE A 335 -24.61 4.94 -3.15
CA PHE A 335 -24.63 5.96 -2.10
C PHE A 335 -25.61 7.06 -2.48
N ILE A 336 -26.69 7.24 -1.71
CA ILE A 336 -27.79 8.17 -2.00
C ILE A 336 -28.18 8.95 -0.73
N THR A 337 -27.91 10.25 -0.74
CA THR A 337 -28.40 11.17 0.30
C THR A 337 -29.90 11.47 0.15
N ASN A 338 -30.56 11.90 1.24
CA ASN A 338 -31.93 12.42 1.11
C ASN A 338 -31.90 13.83 0.47
N LEU A 339 -32.44 13.94 -0.74
CA LEU A 339 -32.46 15.15 -1.55
C LEU A 339 -33.50 16.19 -1.09
N ASP A 340 -34.48 15.81 -0.27
CA ASP A 340 -35.50 16.72 0.27
C ASP A 340 -34.98 17.57 1.44
N LEU A 341 -33.79 17.27 1.96
CA LEU A 341 -33.19 17.98 3.10
C LEU A 341 -32.72 19.38 2.71
N THR A 342 -33.22 20.39 3.42
CA THR A 342 -32.87 21.79 3.20
C THR A 342 -31.66 22.27 3.99
N GLU A 343 -31.14 21.45 4.92
CA GLU A 343 -29.94 21.73 5.72
C GLU A 343 -28.65 21.60 4.90
N THR A 344 -27.56 22.19 5.38
CA THR A 344 -26.21 21.98 4.80
C THR A 344 -25.53 20.82 5.51
N PHE A 345 -25.12 19.79 4.76
CA PHE A 345 -24.30 18.71 5.30
C PHE A 345 -22.92 19.24 5.70
N GLN A 346 -22.47 18.93 6.91
CA GLN A 346 -21.17 19.35 7.44
C GLN A 346 -20.00 18.41 7.04
N LEU A 347 -20.28 17.43 6.19
CA LEU A 347 -19.36 16.38 5.79
C LEU A 347 -18.20 16.97 4.99
N GLU A 348 -16.98 16.97 5.55
CA GLU A 348 -15.78 17.46 4.89
C GLU A 348 -14.99 16.35 4.19
N THR A 349 -15.08 15.11 4.71
CA THR A 349 -14.42 13.92 4.14
C THR A 349 -15.42 12.78 4.00
N LEU A 350 -15.54 12.27 2.78
CA LEU A 350 -16.30 11.07 2.44
C LEU A 350 -15.36 10.05 1.79
N ASP A 351 -15.22 8.90 2.43
CA ASP A 351 -14.45 7.76 1.92
C ASP A 351 -15.37 6.58 1.59
N LEU A 352 -15.45 6.28 0.30
CA LEU A 352 -16.16 5.13 -0.30
C LEU A 352 -15.18 4.31 -1.17
N SER A 353 -13.88 4.36 -0.89
CA SER A 353 -12.88 3.55 -1.60
C SER A 353 -13.12 2.04 -1.41
N ASP A 354 -12.60 1.21 -2.31
CA ASP A 354 -12.73 -0.26 -2.23
C ASP A 354 -14.19 -0.72 -2.07
N ASN A 355 -15.03 -0.36 -3.04
CA ASN A 355 -16.47 -0.65 -3.07
C ASN A 355 -16.91 -1.06 -4.50
N GLN A 356 -18.22 -1.11 -4.77
CA GLN A 356 -18.79 -1.56 -6.05
C GLN A 356 -19.55 -0.46 -6.80
N LEU A 357 -19.28 0.82 -6.50
CA LEU A 357 -19.96 1.96 -7.13
C LEU A 357 -19.79 1.94 -8.65
N LEU A 358 -20.90 1.86 -9.39
CA LEU A 358 -20.94 1.92 -10.86
C LEU A 358 -21.03 3.37 -11.37
N TYR A 359 -21.49 4.29 -10.51
CA TYR A 359 -21.77 5.69 -10.82
C TYR A 359 -21.11 6.61 -9.79
N PHE A 360 -20.99 7.89 -10.12
CA PHE A 360 -20.61 8.92 -9.14
C PHE A 360 -21.70 9.02 -8.06
N PRO A 361 -21.35 9.17 -6.76
CA PRO A 361 -22.33 9.15 -5.67
C PRO A 361 -23.35 10.30 -5.74
N PHE A 362 -24.55 10.05 -5.22
CA PHE A 362 -25.66 11.00 -5.18
C PHE A 362 -25.58 11.87 -3.92
N LEU A 363 -24.66 12.84 -3.97
CA LEU A 363 -24.29 13.76 -2.91
C LEU A 363 -25.39 14.82 -2.65
N PRO A 364 -25.39 15.50 -1.48
CA PRO A 364 -26.51 16.36 -1.10
C PRO A 364 -26.44 17.72 -1.80
N GLN A 365 -27.60 18.37 -1.96
CA GLN A 365 -27.73 19.67 -2.67
C GLN A 365 -27.09 20.87 -1.95
N LYS A 366 -26.56 20.68 -0.73
CA LYS A 366 -25.78 21.65 0.03
C LYS A 366 -24.70 20.92 0.83
N SER A 367 -23.44 21.14 0.48
CA SER A 367 -22.33 20.30 0.89
C SER A 367 -21.15 21.10 1.45
N ARG A 368 -20.25 20.41 2.15
CA ARG A 368 -18.94 20.92 2.58
C ARG A 368 -17.80 19.95 2.25
N ILE A 369 -18.06 18.95 1.39
CA ILE A 369 -17.10 17.90 1.06
C ILE A 369 -15.89 18.52 0.36
N LYS A 370 -14.73 18.39 0.99
CA LYS A 370 -13.42 18.81 0.47
C LYS A 370 -12.63 17.62 -0.06
N THR A 371 -12.73 16.48 0.62
CA THR A 371 -12.02 15.24 0.27
C THR A 371 -13.02 14.16 -0.05
N LEU A 372 -13.01 13.70 -1.31
CA LEU A 372 -13.89 12.66 -1.82
C LEU A 372 -13.03 11.50 -2.36
N LEU A 373 -13.05 10.37 -1.64
CA LEU A 373 -12.27 9.18 -1.96
C LEU A 373 -13.19 8.10 -2.54
N LEU A 374 -12.97 7.78 -3.81
CA LEU A 374 -13.78 6.87 -4.64
C LEU A 374 -12.89 5.83 -5.36
N SER A 375 -11.66 5.63 -4.90
CA SER A 375 -10.70 4.74 -5.55
C SER A 375 -11.09 3.25 -5.39
N ASN A 376 -10.60 2.41 -6.30
CA ASN A 376 -10.93 0.97 -6.39
C ASN A 376 -12.45 0.70 -6.39
N ASN A 377 -13.13 1.26 -7.39
CA ASN A 377 -14.57 1.09 -7.64
C ASN A 377 -14.79 0.78 -9.15
N GLN A 378 -16.04 0.82 -9.60
CA GLN A 378 -16.42 0.53 -10.99
C GLN A 378 -16.95 1.78 -11.74
N ILE A 379 -16.65 2.97 -11.24
CA ILE A 379 -17.28 4.23 -11.67
C ILE A 379 -16.93 4.54 -13.13
N SER A 380 -17.97 4.80 -13.93
CA SER A 380 -17.85 5.42 -15.24
C SER A 380 -19.02 6.38 -15.48
N PHE A 381 -18.89 7.20 -16.53
CA PHE A 381 -19.95 8.06 -17.04
C PHE A 381 -20.48 7.47 -18.35
N TYR A 382 -21.80 7.34 -18.48
CA TYR A 382 -22.41 6.60 -19.60
C TYR A 382 -23.48 7.40 -20.38
N GLY A 383 -23.48 8.74 -20.30
CA GLY A 383 -24.50 9.59 -20.96
C GLY A 383 -24.65 9.34 -22.48
N HIS A 384 -23.59 8.87 -23.16
CA HIS A 384 -23.64 8.45 -24.57
C HIS A 384 -24.64 7.31 -24.86
N LEU A 385 -25.03 6.52 -23.85
CA LEU A 385 -26.07 5.48 -23.98
C LEU A 385 -27.49 6.07 -24.12
N ALA A 386 -27.71 7.30 -23.63
CA ALA A 386 -28.99 7.99 -23.77
C ALA A 386 -29.16 8.61 -25.17
N GLU A 387 -28.07 8.97 -25.85
CA GLU A 387 -28.11 9.65 -27.15
C GLU A 387 -28.23 8.70 -28.36
N HIS A 388 -27.90 7.42 -28.21
CA HIS A 388 -27.66 6.50 -29.34
C HIS A 388 -28.44 5.17 -29.29
N THR A 389 -29.42 5.02 -28.40
CA THR A 389 -30.20 3.77 -28.27
C THR A 389 -31.71 4.00 -28.25
N SER A 390 -32.48 2.99 -28.66
CA SER A 390 -33.90 3.05 -29.05
C SER A 390 -34.86 3.76 -28.07
N PRO A 391 -36.01 4.32 -28.56
CA PRO A 391 -36.93 5.17 -27.78
C PRO A 391 -37.72 4.46 -26.65
N ASN A 392 -37.30 3.26 -26.24
CA ASN A 392 -37.89 2.47 -25.16
C ASN A 392 -36.94 2.25 -23.97
N TRP A 393 -35.76 2.89 -23.95
CA TRP A 393 -34.91 2.91 -22.75
C TRP A 393 -35.31 4.09 -21.85
N THR A 394 -35.77 3.78 -20.64
CA THR A 394 -35.99 4.79 -19.60
C THR A 394 -34.65 5.26 -19.04
N THR A 395 -34.42 6.58 -19.00
CA THR A 395 -33.23 7.19 -18.37
C THR A 395 -33.18 6.96 -16.86
N SER A 396 -34.36 6.74 -16.26
CA SER A 396 -34.52 6.28 -14.89
C SER A 396 -34.18 4.79 -14.71
N VAL A 397 -33.27 4.49 -13.78
CA VAL A 397 -33.16 3.16 -13.17
C VAL A 397 -34.05 3.11 -11.94
N GLU A 398 -34.88 2.06 -11.82
CA GLU A 398 -35.61 1.75 -10.59
C GLU A 398 -34.75 0.89 -9.66
N TYR A 399 -34.35 1.43 -8.51
CA TYR A 399 -33.73 0.62 -7.47
C TYR A 399 -34.81 -0.14 -6.67
N TYR A 400 -34.75 -1.47 -6.73
CA TYR A 400 -35.57 -2.37 -5.92
C TYR A 400 -34.93 -2.58 -4.55
N ASN A 401 -35.36 -1.79 -3.56
CA ASN A 401 -35.03 -2.10 -2.17
C ASN A 401 -35.76 -3.40 -1.77
N LEU A 402 -34.99 -4.44 -1.44
CA LEU A 402 -35.52 -5.74 -0.99
C LEU A 402 -36.18 -5.67 0.41
N GLY A 403 -35.96 -4.58 1.15
CA GLY A 403 -36.79 -4.17 2.28
C GLY A 403 -38.18 -3.74 1.80
N GLY A 404 -39.09 -4.70 1.70
CA GLY A 404 -40.36 -4.61 0.96
C GLY A 404 -41.46 -3.71 1.55
N ASN A 405 -41.17 -2.44 1.86
CA ASN A 405 -42.17 -1.43 2.21
C ASN A 405 -41.80 0.02 1.82
N LEU A 406 -40.85 0.20 0.90
CA LEU A 406 -40.49 1.51 0.34
C LEU A 406 -40.62 1.51 -1.19
N SER A 407 -41.15 2.60 -1.74
CA SER A 407 -41.42 2.77 -3.17
C SER A 407 -40.16 2.75 -4.03
N ASN A 408 -40.26 2.16 -5.24
CA ASN A 408 -39.23 2.17 -6.27
C ASN A 408 -38.66 3.59 -6.45
N ILE A 409 -37.35 3.75 -6.26
CA ILE A 409 -36.69 5.03 -6.50
C ILE A 409 -36.23 5.05 -7.96
N THR A 410 -36.96 5.78 -8.80
CA THR A 410 -36.54 6.11 -10.18
C THR A 410 -35.47 7.19 -10.15
N VAL A 411 -34.20 6.83 -10.35
CA VAL A 411 -33.09 7.78 -10.48
C VAL A 411 -32.75 7.95 -11.96
N ASP A 412 -32.98 9.14 -12.51
CA ASP A 412 -32.45 9.49 -13.84
C ASP A 412 -30.94 9.70 -13.73
N LEU A 413 -30.20 8.72 -14.25
CA LEU A 413 -28.74 8.62 -14.09
C LEU A 413 -27.96 9.74 -14.80
N TRP A 414 -28.60 10.50 -15.70
CA TRP A 414 -27.92 11.41 -16.63
C TRP A 414 -28.20 12.89 -16.37
N ASN A 415 -29.18 13.19 -15.52
CA ASN A 415 -29.49 14.58 -15.17
C ASN A 415 -28.45 15.16 -14.19
N ASP A 416 -27.76 16.18 -14.67
CA ASP A 416 -26.63 16.87 -14.03
C ASP A 416 -26.91 17.47 -12.63
N SER A 417 -28.16 17.57 -12.20
CA SER A 417 -28.53 17.98 -10.83
C SER A 417 -28.30 16.90 -9.77
N PHE A 418 -28.17 15.62 -10.17
CA PHE A 418 -28.09 14.49 -9.24
C PHE A 418 -26.72 14.26 -8.60
N HIS A 419 -25.65 14.87 -9.12
CA HIS A 419 -24.32 14.85 -8.51
C HIS A 419 -24.21 15.69 -7.22
N GLY A 420 -25.25 16.45 -6.86
CA GLY A 420 -25.29 17.31 -5.67
C GLY A 420 -24.36 18.52 -5.74
N ASP A 421 -24.10 19.13 -4.59
CA ASP A 421 -23.14 20.20 -4.43
C ASP A 421 -21.73 19.62 -4.24
N ILE A 422 -20.89 19.80 -5.26
CA ILE A 422 -19.46 19.45 -5.25
C ILE A 422 -18.56 20.71 -5.31
N SER A 423 -19.12 21.90 -5.08
CA SER A 423 -18.40 23.17 -5.21
C SER A 423 -17.16 23.28 -4.30
N SER A 424 -17.23 22.65 -3.12
CA SER A 424 -16.19 22.67 -2.09
C SER A 424 -15.06 21.64 -2.27
N VAL A 425 -15.12 20.76 -3.28
CA VAL A 425 -14.16 19.65 -3.42
C VAL A 425 -12.76 20.17 -3.76
N GLU A 426 -11.79 19.87 -2.90
CA GLU A 426 -10.37 20.18 -3.04
C GLU A 426 -9.56 18.97 -3.55
N LEU A 427 -9.98 17.74 -3.22
CA LEU A 427 -9.35 16.49 -3.60
C LEU A 427 -10.40 15.49 -4.08
N LEU A 428 -10.25 15.03 -5.32
CA LEU A 428 -11.03 13.94 -5.91
C LEU A 428 -10.10 12.77 -6.27
N ASP A 429 -10.29 11.64 -5.58
CA ASP A 429 -9.57 10.40 -5.86
C ASP A 429 -10.49 9.39 -6.57
N LEU A 430 -10.21 9.15 -7.85
CA LEU A 430 -10.89 8.19 -8.72
C LEU A 430 -9.93 7.09 -9.21
N ARG A 431 -8.77 6.87 -8.56
CA ARG A 431 -7.80 5.84 -8.98
C ARG A 431 -8.43 4.45 -9.01
N VAL A 432 -8.09 3.61 -10.00
CA VAL A 432 -8.65 2.26 -10.19
C VAL A 432 -10.19 2.33 -10.35
N ASN A 433 -10.63 2.86 -11.48
CA ASN A 433 -12.04 2.96 -11.88
C ASN A 433 -12.17 2.73 -13.40
N GLN A 434 -13.37 2.95 -13.97
CA GLN A 434 -13.69 2.72 -15.38
C GLN A 434 -13.91 4.02 -16.17
N VAL A 435 -13.47 5.18 -15.64
CA VAL A 435 -13.70 6.50 -16.26
C VAL A 435 -13.04 6.58 -17.64
N ARG A 436 -13.85 6.82 -18.68
CA ARG A 436 -13.40 7.01 -20.08
C ARG A 436 -13.37 8.47 -20.52
N TYR A 437 -14.25 9.29 -19.95
CA TYR A 437 -14.40 10.72 -20.18
C TYR A 437 -15.12 11.35 -18.98
N PHE A 438 -15.10 12.67 -18.87
CA PHE A 438 -15.98 13.42 -17.96
C PHE A 438 -17.10 14.10 -18.75
N PRO A 439 -18.32 14.21 -18.20
CA PRO A 439 -19.38 15.05 -18.79
C PRO A 439 -18.91 16.51 -18.91
N GLN A 440 -19.38 17.21 -19.94
CA GLN A 440 -19.05 18.63 -20.13
C GLN A 440 -19.52 19.45 -18.92
N GLY A 441 -18.64 20.26 -18.34
CA GLY A 441 -18.96 21.04 -17.14
C GLY A 441 -18.79 20.29 -15.80
N PHE A 442 -18.51 18.99 -15.80
CA PHE A 442 -18.41 18.20 -14.57
C PHE A 442 -17.25 18.66 -13.66
N LEU A 443 -16.05 18.85 -14.21
CA LEU A 443 -14.89 19.30 -13.42
C LEU A 443 -15.00 20.78 -13.03
N GLN A 444 -15.76 21.56 -13.81
CA GLN A 444 -16.01 22.99 -13.65
C GLN A 444 -16.94 23.25 -12.45
N LYS A 445 -17.76 22.26 -12.06
CA LYS A 445 -18.54 22.26 -10.81
C LYS A 445 -17.68 22.16 -9.55
N MET A 446 -16.37 21.87 -9.67
CA MET A 446 -15.42 21.80 -8.55
C MET A 446 -14.34 22.90 -8.67
N PRO A 447 -14.70 24.20 -8.52
CA PRO A 447 -13.78 25.33 -8.72
C PRO A 447 -12.62 25.37 -7.71
N HIS A 448 -12.72 24.64 -6.59
CA HIS A 448 -11.66 24.51 -5.59
C HIS A 448 -10.76 23.27 -5.78
N LEU A 449 -10.98 22.46 -6.83
CA LEU A 449 -10.28 21.21 -7.05
C LEU A 449 -8.78 21.42 -7.27
N ASN A 450 -8.00 21.03 -6.26
CA ASN A 450 -6.57 21.23 -6.16
C ASN A 450 -5.80 19.96 -6.54
N ARG A 451 -6.40 18.77 -6.32
CA ARG A 451 -5.81 17.46 -6.64
C ARG A 451 -6.83 16.54 -7.31
N LEU A 452 -6.48 16.01 -8.47
CA LEU A 452 -7.26 15.04 -9.22
C LEU A 452 -6.41 13.80 -9.51
N TRP A 453 -6.81 12.65 -8.97
CA TRP A 453 -6.11 11.37 -9.18
C TRP A 453 -6.99 10.38 -9.93
N LEU A 454 -6.52 9.96 -11.10
CA LEU A 454 -7.21 9.10 -12.07
C LEU A 454 -6.33 7.93 -12.52
N THR A 455 -5.25 7.64 -11.80
CA THR A 455 -4.34 6.51 -12.05
C THR A 455 -5.11 5.20 -12.25
N ARG A 456 -4.84 4.43 -13.31
CA ARG A 456 -5.58 3.18 -13.64
C ARG A 456 -7.07 3.42 -13.93
N ASN A 457 -7.33 4.20 -14.97
CA ASN A 457 -8.66 4.40 -15.57
C ASN A 457 -8.63 4.08 -17.08
N CYS A 458 -9.67 4.47 -17.82
CA CYS A 458 -9.84 4.19 -19.24
C CYS A 458 -9.88 5.47 -20.12
N LEU A 459 -9.27 6.58 -19.69
CA LEU A 459 -9.22 7.82 -20.47
C LEU A 459 -8.42 7.62 -21.76
N GLU A 460 -9.00 7.97 -22.91
CA GLU A 460 -8.39 7.80 -24.24
C GLU A 460 -7.75 9.09 -24.81
N SER A 461 -8.21 10.25 -24.33
CA SER A 461 -7.60 11.56 -24.63
C SER A 461 -7.69 12.52 -23.44
N LEU A 462 -6.83 13.54 -23.42
CA LEU A 462 -6.80 14.59 -22.41
C LEU A 462 -6.71 15.97 -23.09
N ASN A 463 -7.42 16.98 -22.55
CA ASN A 463 -7.27 18.37 -22.99
C ASN A 463 -6.80 19.24 -21.82
N LEU A 464 -5.63 19.88 -21.97
CA LEU A 464 -5.01 20.73 -20.95
C LEU A 464 -5.46 22.19 -21.14
N THR A 465 -6.75 22.45 -20.93
CA THR A 465 -7.38 23.78 -21.04
C THR A 465 -8.02 24.18 -19.72
N ALA A 466 -8.23 25.48 -19.51
CA ALA A 466 -9.07 25.98 -18.42
C ALA A 466 -10.57 25.91 -18.72
N GLU A 467 -10.96 25.50 -19.93
CA GLU A 467 -12.33 25.17 -20.25
C GLU A 467 -12.67 23.75 -19.80
N ASP A 468 -11.72 22.81 -19.83
CA ASP A 468 -11.89 21.39 -19.42
C ASP A 468 -11.36 21.06 -18.01
N LEU A 469 -10.40 21.82 -17.48
CA LEU A 469 -9.83 21.65 -16.13
C LEU A 469 -9.94 22.93 -15.28
N PRO A 470 -10.17 22.84 -13.95
CA PRO A 470 -10.19 24.01 -13.07
C PRO A 470 -8.78 24.61 -12.90
N VAL A 471 -8.67 25.94 -12.99
CA VAL A 471 -7.38 26.67 -12.91
C VAL A 471 -6.67 26.54 -11.56
N THR A 472 -7.39 26.13 -10.53
CA THR A 472 -6.92 25.83 -9.17
C THR A 472 -6.17 24.50 -9.07
N LEU A 473 -6.19 23.64 -10.09
CA LEU A 473 -5.58 22.32 -10.06
C LEU A 473 -4.04 22.38 -9.97
N TYR A 474 -3.49 21.88 -8.86
CA TYR A 474 -2.05 21.81 -8.58
C TYR A 474 -1.41 20.49 -9.02
N GLN A 475 -2.15 19.39 -8.89
CA GLN A 475 -1.70 18.04 -9.23
C GLN A 475 -2.75 17.31 -10.06
N LEU A 476 -2.33 16.85 -11.24
CA LEU A 476 -3.08 15.95 -12.10
C LEU A 476 -2.30 14.64 -12.26
N ASP A 477 -2.90 13.52 -11.86
CA ASP A 477 -2.38 12.18 -12.14
C ASP A 477 -3.38 11.42 -13.01
N VAL A 478 -3.00 11.15 -14.26
CA VAL A 478 -3.75 10.33 -15.22
C VAL A 478 -2.88 9.18 -15.73
N SER A 479 -1.95 8.71 -14.90
CA SER A 479 -1.05 7.63 -15.28
C SER A 479 -1.78 6.29 -15.45
N ASN A 480 -1.20 5.36 -16.20
CA ASN A 480 -1.77 4.02 -16.41
C ASN A 480 -3.21 4.08 -16.95
N ASN A 481 -3.44 4.92 -17.97
CA ASN A 481 -4.72 5.08 -18.66
C ASN A 481 -4.60 4.53 -20.10
N ARG A 482 -5.39 5.04 -21.05
CA ARG A 482 -5.36 4.68 -22.47
C ARG A 482 -5.06 5.90 -23.35
N LEU A 483 -4.41 6.92 -22.80
CA LEU A 483 -4.23 8.20 -23.48
C LEU A 483 -3.39 8.01 -24.75
N THR A 484 -3.99 8.28 -25.90
CA THR A 484 -3.31 8.29 -27.21
C THR A 484 -3.04 9.70 -27.71
N GLU A 485 -3.81 10.68 -27.24
CA GLU A 485 -3.70 12.09 -27.61
C GLU A 485 -3.81 12.99 -26.38
N VAL A 486 -2.88 13.94 -26.25
CA VAL A 486 -2.97 15.04 -25.28
C VAL A 486 -3.01 16.37 -26.04
N ARG A 487 -4.09 17.12 -25.88
CA ARG A 487 -4.31 18.43 -26.52
C ARG A 487 -3.96 19.56 -25.57
N ALA A 488 -3.47 20.67 -26.14
CA ALA A 488 -3.17 21.91 -25.44
C ALA A 488 -3.39 23.10 -26.39
N GLN A 489 -3.84 24.24 -25.88
CA GLN A 489 -4.05 25.46 -26.64
C GLN A 489 -3.49 26.65 -25.86
N LEU A 490 -2.49 27.34 -26.43
CA LEU A 490 -1.70 28.40 -25.77
C LEU A 490 -2.53 29.41 -24.97
N SER A 491 -3.65 29.89 -25.53
CA SER A 491 -4.53 30.90 -24.91
C SER A 491 -5.34 30.39 -23.71
N SER A 492 -5.32 29.08 -23.43
CA SER A 492 -6.07 28.46 -22.34
C SER A 492 -5.18 27.63 -21.41
N THR A 493 -4.25 26.84 -21.95
CA THR A 493 -3.27 26.07 -21.17
C THR A 493 -2.45 26.98 -20.24
N SER A 494 -2.12 28.20 -20.68
CA SER A 494 -1.43 29.21 -19.87
C SER A 494 -2.22 29.76 -18.68
N LYS A 495 -3.55 29.53 -18.63
CA LYS A 495 -4.40 29.86 -17.48
C LYS A 495 -4.29 28.82 -16.35
N LEU A 496 -3.77 27.61 -16.62
CA LEU A 496 -3.56 26.54 -15.62
C LEU A 496 -2.33 26.85 -14.74
N ASN A 497 -2.35 28.00 -14.10
CA ASN A 497 -1.19 28.61 -13.46
C ASN A 497 -0.83 28.00 -12.10
N ASN A 498 -1.68 27.17 -11.50
CA ASN A 498 -1.35 26.41 -10.29
C ASN A 498 -0.75 25.01 -10.60
N LEU A 499 -0.89 24.51 -11.84
CA LEU A 499 -0.52 23.13 -12.19
C LEU A 499 0.99 22.94 -12.10
N THR A 500 1.39 22.22 -11.05
CA THR A 500 2.79 22.06 -10.63
C THR A 500 3.27 20.62 -10.84
N HIS A 501 2.36 19.64 -10.72
CA HIS A 501 2.66 18.21 -10.86
C HIS A 501 1.74 17.58 -11.92
N LEU A 502 2.32 17.00 -12.97
CA LEU A 502 1.60 16.39 -14.08
C LEU A 502 2.16 14.99 -14.37
N ASN A 503 1.39 13.95 -14.04
CA ASN A 503 1.75 12.56 -14.31
C ASN A 503 0.91 11.96 -15.44
N LEU A 504 1.58 11.67 -16.56
CA LEU A 504 1.07 11.10 -17.80
C LEU A 504 1.66 9.70 -18.07
N SER A 505 2.46 9.15 -17.15
CA SER A 505 3.18 7.88 -17.33
C SER A 505 2.29 6.67 -17.61
N LEU A 506 2.85 5.60 -18.20
CA LEU A 506 2.15 4.35 -18.52
C LEU A 506 0.91 4.56 -19.41
N ASN A 507 1.05 5.34 -20.48
CA ASN A 507 0.02 5.55 -21.50
C ASN A 507 0.59 5.19 -22.90
N ASP A 508 -0.19 5.31 -23.97
CA ASP A 508 0.28 5.07 -25.34
C ASP A 508 0.20 6.36 -26.17
N ILE A 509 0.74 7.48 -25.63
CA ILE A 509 0.64 8.78 -26.27
C ILE A 509 1.35 8.77 -27.63
N GLN A 510 0.55 8.93 -28.69
CA GLN A 510 0.94 8.98 -30.10
C GLN A 510 0.86 10.42 -30.65
N GLN A 511 0.01 11.28 -30.07
CA GLN A 511 -0.16 12.67 -30.47
C GLN A 511 0.06 13.63 -29.29
N LEU A 512 1.02 14.55 -29.45
CA LEU A 512 1.46 15.50 -28.43
C LEU A 512 1.98 16.79 -29.08
N PRO A 513 1.36 17.97 -28.87
CA PRO A 513 1.93 19.27 -29.24
C PRO A 513 3.32 19.50 -28.60
N PRO A 514 4.42 19.62 -29.38
CA PRO A 514 5.78 19.55 -28.82
C PRO A 514 6.12 20.63 -27.79
N ASP A 515 5.55 21.83 -27.95
CA ASP A 515 5.80 22.98 -27.08
C ASP A 515 4.86 23.05 -25.86
N MET A 516 3.95 22.10 -25.62
CA MET A 516 2.90 22.28 -24.60
C MET A 516 3.42 22.58 -23.19
N PHE A 517 4.58 22.03 -22.81
CA PHE A 517 5.18 22.26 -21.49
C PHE A 517 5.72 23.69 -21.34
N THR A 518 6.01 24.38 -22.45
CA THR A 518 6.33 25.83 -22.44
C THR A 518 5.10 26.69 -22.14
N MET A 519 3.89 26.15 -22.34
CA MET A 519 2.61 26.82 -22.11
C MET A 519 2.12 26.67 -20.66
N LEU A 520 2.76 25.82 -19.84
CA LEU A 520 2.42 25.58 -18.44
C LEU A 520 3.40 26.33 -17.53
N PRO A 521 3.05 27.53 -17.00
CA PRO A 521 4.04 28.42 -16.39
C PRO A 521 4.65 27.87 -15.09
N SER A 522 3.90 27.09 -14.32
CA SER A 522 4.27 26.64 -12.97
C SER A 522 4.69 25.16 -12.89
N VAL A 523 4.69 24.43 -14.00
CA VAL A 523 4.94 22.98 -13.98
C VAL A 523 6.37 22.68 -13.50
N SER A 524 6.46 21.92 -12.40
CA SER A 524 7.72 21.67 -11.69
C SER A 524 8.13 20.20 -11.70
N SER A 525 7.17 19.29 -11.82
CA SER A 525 7.39 17.87 -12.08
C SER A 525 6.50 17.37 -13.22
N VAL A 526 7.13 16.74 -14.21
CA VAL A 526 6.44 16.03 -15.31
C VAL A 526 6.94 14.59 -15.36
N ASP A 527 6.01 13.65 -15.39
CA ASP A 527 6.29 12.24 -15.68
C ASP A 527 5.55 11.79 -16.94
N LEU A 528 6.32 11.34 -17.92
CA LEU A 528 5.88 10.77 -19.20
C LEU A 528 6.37 9.32 -19.37
N SER A 529 6.99 8.73 -18.34
CA SER A 529 7.65 7.42 -18.42
C SER A 529 6.72 6.34 -18.98
N TYR A 530 7.26 5.44 -19.81
CA TYR A 530 6.52 4.39 -20.50
C TYR A 530 5.40 4.93 -21.41
N ASN A 531 5.74 5.94 -22.23
CA ASN A 531 4.97 6.43 -23.38
C ASN A 531 5.86 6.46 -24.64
N ARG A 532 5.29 6.52 -25.85
CA ARG A 532 6.06 6.63 -27.11
C ARG A 532 6.45 8.07 -27.45
N VAL A 533 7.01 8.79 -26.48
CA VAL A 533 7.32 10.23 -26.57
C VAL A 533 8.83 10.47 -26.62
N GLY A 534 9.30 10.96 -27.77
CA GLY A 534 10.69 11.34 -28.03
C GLY A 534 11.07 12.76 -27.59
N LEU A 535 12.29 13.16 -27.94
CA LEU A 535 12.87 14.47 -27.64
C LEU A 535 13.07 15.24 -28.95
N CYS A 536 12.49 16.44 -29.08
CA CYS A 536 12.59 17.29 -30.28
C CYS A 536 13.22 18.65 -29.97
N LEU A 537 13.91 19.26 -30.95
CA LEU A 537 14.42 20.63 -30.81
C LEU A 537 13.34 21.65 -31.21
N PRO A 538 13.41 22.91 -30.72
CA PRO A 538 12.47 23.95 -31.12
C PRO A 538 12.55 24.20 -32.64
N GLY A 539 11.44 23.96 -33.34
CA GLY A 539 11.36 24.07 -34.81
C GLY A 539 11.38 22.74 -35.57
N ASP A 540 11.64 21.61 -34.91
CA ASP A 540 11.50 20.26 -35.50
C ASP A 540 10.00 19.89 -35.61
N THR A 541 9.28 20.52 -36.53
CA THR A 541 7.87 20.19 -36.84
C THR A 541 7.72 19.03 -37.83
N THR A 542 8.84 18.44 -38.27
CA THR A 542 8.90 17.44 -39.36
C THR A 542 9.93 16.33 -39.10
N SER A 543 9.83 15.62 -37.96
CA SER A 543 10.37 14.26 -37.88
C SER A 543 9.59 13.35 -38.84
N LEU A 544 10.29 12.57 -39.68
CA LEU A 544 9.61 11.65 -40.61
C LEU A 544 9.05 10.40 -39.91
N ASP A 545 9.55 10.08 -38.72
CA ASP A 545 8.99 9.05 -37.86
C ASP A 545 7.74 9.58 -37.15
N SER A 546 6.64 8.81 -37.21
CA SER A 546 5.30 9.21 -36.76
C SER A 546 5.11 9.08 -35.23
N SER A 547 6.10 9.49 -34.45
CA SER A 547 6.10 9.42 -32.99
C SER A 547 5.93 10.80 -32.36
N ALA A 548 5.11 10.90 -31.31
CA ALA A 548 5.04 12.09 -30.47
C ALA A 548 6.43 12.48 -29.93
N CYS A 549 6.67 13.77 -29.73
CA CYS A 549 7.87 14.27 -29.07
C CYS A 549 7.59 15.59 -28.33
N ALA A 550 8.51 15.99 -27.44
CA ALA A 550 8.39 17.21 -26.65
C ALA A 550 9.69 18.01 -26.59
N VAL A 551 9.54 19.33 -26.41
CA VAL A 551 10.63 20.32 -26.31
C VAL A 551 10.91 20.63 -24.83
N TRP A 552 12.12 20.31 -24.36
CA TRP A 552 12.48 20.40 -22.92
C TRP A 552 13.36 21.60 -22.57
N ARG A 553 13.24 22.69 -23.34
CA ARG A 553 14.18 23.82 -23.35
C ARG A 553 13.54 25.10 -22.78
N ASN A 554 14.33 25.89 -22.05
CA ASN A 554 13.92 27.13 -21.38
C ASN A 554 12.76 26.98 -20.34
N LEU A 555 12.47 25.77 -19.85
CA LEU A 555 11.38 25.52 -18.90
C LEU A 555 11.81 25.88 -17.46
N SER A 556 11.74 27.17 -17.12
CA SER A 556 12.34 27.74 -15.90
C SER A 556 11.76 27.20 -14.57
N SER A 557 10.48 26.80 -14.57
CA SER A 557 9.77 26.20 -13.43
C SER A 557 10.09 24.72 -13.22
N LEU A 558 10.40 23.99 -14.29
CA LEU A 558 10.62 22.53 -14.27
C LEU A 558 11.87 22.15 -13.44
N LYS A 559 11.71 21.21 -12.50
CA LYS A 559 12.76 20.68 -11.61
C LYS A 559 12.92 19.18 -11.68
N GLN A 560 11.88 18.44 -12.09
CA GLN A 560 11.86 16.99 -12.19
C GLN A 560 11.29 16.58 -13.55
N LEU A 561 12.00 15.70 -14.25
CA LEU A 561 11.56 15.14 -15.53
C LEU A 561 11.79 13.63 -15.53
N HIS A 562 10.71 12.87 -15.75
CA HIS A 562 10.74 11.42 -15.82
C HIS A 562 10.27 10.98 -17.22
N ILE A 563 11.18 10.32 -17.93
CA ILE A 563 11.05 9.87 -19.33
C ILE A 563 11.69 8.48 -19.49
N ALA A 564 11.52 7.64 -18.47
CA ALA A 564 12.04 6.28 -18.45
C ALA A 564 11.18 5.35 -19.32
N GLY A 565 11.79 4.44 -20.08
CA GLY A 565 11.02 3.48 -20.89
C GLY A 565 10.28 4.09 -22.09
N CYS A 566 10.72 5.25 -22.58
CA CYS A 566 10.05 5.97 -23.67
C CYS A 566 10.59 5.63 -25.08
N ASN A 567 11.42 4.59 -25.20
CA ASN A 567 12.13 4.19 -26.42
C ASN A 567 12.98 5.30 -27.05
N ILE A 568 13.52 6.21 -26.23
CA ILE A 568 14.40 7.30 -26.68
C ILE A 568 15.73 6.72 -27.15
N MET A 569 16.08 6.93 -28.42
CA MET A 569 17.33 6.43 -29.02
C MET A 569 18.51 7.40 -28.88
N ASN A 570 18.26 8.70 -28.70
CA ASN A 570 19.30 9.73 -28.59
C ASN A 570 18.84 10.87 -27.69
N VAL A 571 19.76 11.48 -26.93
CA VAL A 571 19.56 12.76 -26.23
C VAL A 571 20.27 13.87 -27.01
N PRO A 572 19.57 14.74 -27.76
CA PRO A 572 20.22 15.79 -28.55
C PRO A 572 21.02 16.79 -27.68
N PRO A 573 22.17 17.29 -28.15
CA PRO A 573 22.85 18.41 -27.51
C PRO A 573 21.92 19.60 -27.28
N ILE A 574 22.11 20.32 -26.17
CA ILE A 574 21.39 21.58 -25.86
C ILE A 574 19.87 21.39 -25.55
N ILE A 575 19.32 20.16 -25.60
CA ILE A 575 17.87 19.89 -25.39
C ILE A 575 17.33 20.47 -24.07
N PHE A 576 18.10 20.37 -22.97
CA PHE A 576 17.71 20.88 -21.64
C PHE A 576 18.23 22.31 -21.33
N LYS A 577 18.75 23.05 -22.32
CA LYS A 577 19.32 24.39 -22.06
C LYS A 577 18.26 25.36 -21.51
N GLY A 578 18.59 26.04 -20.42
CA GLY A 578 17.67 26.96 -19.74
C GLY A 578 16.61 26.29 -18.86
N THR A 579 16.63 24.96 -18.75
CA THR A 579 15.71 24.17 -17.93
C THR A 579 16.47 23.66 -16.70
N PRO A 580 16.25 24.20 -15.49
CA PRO A 580 17.07 23.93 -14.30
C PRO A 580 16.66 22.61 -13.60
N LEU A 581 16.77 21.48 -14.31
CA LEU A 581 16.43 20.18 -13.74
C LEU A 581 17.33 19.83 -12.55
N THR A 582 16.70 19.31 -11.51
CA THR A 582 17.32 18.74 -10.32
C THR A 582 17.22 17.22 -10.31
N HIS A 583 16.19 16.65 -10.94
CA HIS A 583 15.99 15.22 -11.10
C HIS A 583 15.72 14.94 -12.60
N LEU A 584 16.46 14.01 -13.18
CA LEU A 584 16.26 13.51 -14.54
C LEU A 584 16.30 11.98 -14.52
N GLU A 585 15.23 11.35 -14.97
CA GLU A 585 15.09 9.90 -15.01
C GLU A 585 14.90 9.43 -16.46
N LEU A 586 15.95 8.81 -17.00
CA LEU A 586 16.11 8.35 -18.40
C LEU A 586 16.24 6.81 -18.49
N SER A 587 16.05 6.08 -17.40
CA SER A 587 16.23 4.62 -17.33
C SER A 587 15.32 3.84 -18.29
N ASN A 588 15.64 2.58 -18.56
CA ASN A 588 14.88 1.67 -19.44
C ASN A 588 14.70 2.17 -20.88
N ASN A 589 15.56 3.06 -21.37
CA ASN A 589 15.68 3.40 -22.79
C ASN A 589 16.89 2.63 -23.37
N PRO A 590 16.75 1.34 -23.76
CA PRO A 590 17.88 0.50 -24.13
C PRO A 590 18.51 0.94 -25.46
N GLY A 591 19.83 1.15 -25.45
CA GLY A 591 20.56 1.67 -26.61
C GLY A 591 20.57 3.19 -26.72
N LEU A 592 20.18 3.91 -25.65
CA LEU A 592 20.19 5.36 -25.59
C LEU A 592 21.60 5.93 -25.83
N LEU A 593 21.77 6.62 -26.96
CA LEU A 593 22.94 7.44 -27.22
C LEU A 593 22.86 8.72 -26.37
N ILE A 594 23.91 8.97 -25.58
CA ILE A 594 23.98 10.12 -24.68
C ILE A 594 25.40 10.69 -24.65
N ASP A 595 25.62 11.73 -25.46
CA ASP A 595 26.90 12.42 -25.52
C ASP A 595 27.15 13.26 -24.28
N GLN A 596 28.43 13.55 -24.01
CA GLN A 596 28.86 14.34 -22.86
C GLN A 596 28.24 15.74 -22.83
N ASP A 597 28.02 16.34 -24.01
CA ASP A 597 27.42 17.66 -24.18
C ASP A 597 25.87 17.67 -24.04
N SER A 598 25.22 16.51 -24.15
CA SER A 598 23.75 16.39 -24.10
C SER A 598 23.18 16.77 -22.73
N LEU A 599 23.85 16.35 -21.66
CA LEU A 599 23.47 16.71 -20.28
C LEU A 599 24.27 17.90 -19.71
N LEU A 600 25.27 18.43 -20.42
CA LEU A 600 26.21 19.44 -19.88
C LEU A 600 25.51 20.70 -19.36
N GLY A 601 24.38 21.08 -19.96
CA GLY A 601 23.53 22.20 -19.51
C GLY A 601 22.89 22.03 -18.13
N LEU A 602 22.86 20.81 -17.59
CA LEU A 602 22.33 20.46 -16.26
C LEU A 602 23.42 20.31 -15.19
N SER A 603 24.70 20.39 -15.57
CA SER A 603 25.84 20.11 -14.68
C SER A 603 25.85 20.93 -13.37
N GLY A 604 25.33 22.16 -13.41
CA GLY A 604 25.17 23.03 -12.24
C GLY A 604 23.93 22.78 -11.38
N THR A 605 22.90 22.08 -11.86
CA THR A 605 21.59 21.95 -11.17
C THR A 605 21.22 20.54 -10.76
N LEU A 606 21.75 19.52 -11.45
CA LEU A 606 21.33 18.13 -11.30
C LEU A 606 21.75 17.54 -9.94
N GLN A 607 20.80 16.88 -9.27
CA GLN A 607 20.94 16.26 -7.95
C GLN A 607 20.57 14.76 -7.98
N HIS A 608 19.73 14.34 -8.93
CA HIS A 608 19.44 12.94 -9.21
C HIS A 608 19.49 12.66 -10.72
N LEU A 609 20.12 11.55 -11.08
CA LEU A 609 20.23 11.05 -12.45
C LEU A 609 19.95 9.54 -12.47
N GLY A 610 18.93 9.14 -13.23
CA GLY A 610 18.64 7.74 -13.53
C GLY A 610 19.01 7.40 -14.98
N LEU A 611 19.89 6.41 -15.15
CA LEU A 611 20.37 5.86 -16.42
C LEU A 611 20.42 4.32 -16.36
N SER A 612 19.59 3.68 -15.53
CA SER A 612 19.52 2.22 -15.44
C SER A 612 19.04 1.62 -16.76
N ASN A 613 19.59 0.49 -17.23
CA ASN A 613 19.12 -0.18 -18.45
C ASN A 613 19.04 0.78 -19.66
N THR A 614 20.12 1.53 -19.89
CA THR A 614 20.27 2.41 -21.05
C THR A 614 21.29 1.88 -22.06
N GLY A 615 22.16 0.96 -21.66
CA GLY A 615 23.31 0.51 -22.44
C GLY A 615 24.59 1.31 -22.15
N LEU A 616 24.59 2.14 -21.09
CA LEU A 616 25.71 2.99 -20.72
C LEU A 616 27.00 2.20 -20.46
N GLN A 617 28.13 2.71 -20.96
CA GLN A 617 29.46 2.12 -20.72
C GLN A 617 30.49 3.18 -20.31
N ASN A 618 30.66 4.24 -21.10
CA ASN A 618 31.58 5.35 -20.82
C ASN A 618 30.81 6.68 -20.78
N PHE A 619 30.84 7.37 -19.62
CA PHE A 619 30.29 8.71 -19.44
C PHE A 619 31.07 9.44 -18.33
N ASP A 620 31.39 10.73 -18.52
CA ASP A 620 32.09 11.50 -17.49
C ASP A 620 31.11 12.24 -16.57
N PHE A 621 30.89 11.69 -15.37
CA PHE A 621 30.09 12.32 -14.34
C PHE A 621 30.80 13.47 -13.60
N SER A 622 32.09 13.75 -13.85
CA SER A 622 32.88 14.77 -13.12
C SER A 622 32.33 16.21 -13.17
N PRO A 623 31.60 16.67 -14.21
CA PRO A 623 30.95 17.98 -14.20
C PRO A 623 29.81 18.12 -13.19
N TYR A 624 29.13 17.02 -12.84
CA TYR A 624 27.84 17.02 -12.12
C TYR A 624 28.03 17.05 -10.60
N LYS A 625 28.78 18.04 -10.10
CA LYS A 625 29.24 18.13 -8.70
C LYS A 625 28.13 18.24 -7.64
N ASN A 626 26.91 18.61 -8.06
CA ASN A 626 25.72 18.68 -7.18
C ASN A 626 24.93 17.36 -7.11
N LEU A 627 25.35 16.32 -7.84
CA LEU A 627 24.70 15.01 -7.88
C LEU A 627 24.77 14.31 -6.51
N LYS A 628 23.63 13.82 -6.05
CA LYS A 628 23.42 13.13 -4.75
C LYS A 628 22.91 11.71 -4.92
N SER A 629 22.27 11.39 -6.04
CA SER A 629 21.68 10.07 -6.30
C SER A 629 21.91 9.67 -7.75
N LEU A 630 22.66 8.61 -7.99
CA LEU A 630 22.97 8.10 -9.33
C LEU A 630 22.55 6.64 -9.45
N ASN A 631 21.70 6.34 -10.41
CA ASN A 631 21.34 4.97 -10.78
C ASN A 631 21.91 4.63 -12.16
N ILE A 632 22.85 3.69 -12.19
CA ILE A 632 23.49 3.16 -13.42
C ILE A 632 23.44 1.62 -13.45
N SER A 633 22.47 1.02 -12.75
CA SER A 633 22.22 -0.42 -12.75
C SER A 633 21.78 -0.97 -14.11
N LYS A 634 21.79 -2.29 -14.30
CA LYS A 634 21.30 -2.98 -15.50
C LYS A 634 21.97 -2.52 -16.81
N ASN A 635 23.22 -2.06 -16.72
CA ASN A 635 24.03 -1.67 -17.86
C ASN A 635 25.14 -2.72 -18.10
N SER A 636 26.06 -2.46 -19.04
CA SER A 636 27.11 -3.42 -19.42
C SER A 636 28.51 -2.98 -18.95
N MET A 637 28.61 -2.27 -17.83
CA MET A 637 29.89 -1.77 -17.32
C MET A 637 30.79 -2.92 -16.82
N LEU A 638 32.00 -3.02 -17.38
CA LEU A 638 33.04 -3.99 -16.99
C LEU A 638 33.93 -3.47 -15.85
N GLU A 639 34.14 -2.16 -15.79
CA GLU A 639 34.91 -1.44 -14.77
C GLU A 639 34.08 -0.26 -14.22
N LEU A 640 34.42 0.19 -13.02
CA LEU A 640 33.73 1.31 -12.37
C LEU A 640 34.28 2.67 -12.86
N PRO A 641 33.45 3.58 -13.42
CA PRO A 641 33.92 4.82 -14.02
C PRO A 641 34.71 5.70 -13.04
N ARG A 642 35.92 6.14 -13.44
CA ARG A 642 36.82 6.96 -12.62
C ARG A 642 36.20 8.30 -12.21
N SER A 643 35.30 8.83 -13.04
CA SER A 643 34.53 10.06 -12.80
C SER A 643 33.75 10.03 -11.49
N LEU A 644 33.25 8.87 -11.06
CA LEU A 644 32.52 8.69 -9.80
C LEU A 644 33.37 9.02 -8.56
N MET A 645 34.70 8.87 -8.65
CA MET A 645 35.62 9.17 -7.54
C MET A 645 35.70 10.67 -7.22
N THR A 646 35.24 11.53 -8.13
CA THR A 646 35.21 12.99 -7.93
C THR A 646 33.99 13.47 -7.15
N LEU A 647 32.94 12.65 -7.06
CA LEU A 647 31.62 13.01 -6.52
C LEU A 647 31.51 12.78 -5.01
N ASN A 648 30.35 13.16 -4.46
CA ASN A 648 29.93 12.93 -3.08
C ASN A 648 28.43 12.53 -3.09
N LEU A 649 28.16 11.23 -3.18
CA LEU A 649 26.82 10.70 -3.43
C LEU A 649 26.16 10.27 -2.11
N LYS A 650 24.86 10.50 -1.98
CA LYS A 650 24.05 9.81 -0.97
C LYS A 650 23.70 8.40 -1.42
N LEU A 651 23.33 8.23 -2.68
CA LEU A 651 22.92 6.94 -3.26
C LEU A 651 23.68 6.66 -4.55
N LEU A 652 24.20 5.45 -4.67
CA LEU A 652 24.75 4.89 -5.90
C LEU A 652 24.19 3.48 -6.13
N ASP A 653 23.63 3.22 -7.31
CA ASP A 653 23.15 1.89 -7.71
C ASP A 653 23.96 1.37 -8.91
N LEU A 654 24.66 0.26 -8.67
CA LEU A 654 25.55 -0.43 -9.62
C LEU A 654 25.04 -1.82 -9.99
N ARG A 655 23.83 -2.21 -9.56
CA ARG A 655 23.33 -3.59 -9.71
C ARG A 655 23.27 -4.06 -11.15
N ASP A 656 23.24 -5.38 -11.33
CA ASP A 656 23.02 -6.02 -12.64
C ASP A 656 23.96 -5.51 -13.75
N ASN A 657 25.22 -5.22 -13.40
CA ASN A 657 26.29 -4.85 -14.35
C ASN A 657 27.28 -6.02 -14.53
N MET A 658 28.35 -5.79 -15.31
CA MET A 658 29.36 -6.80 -15.63
C MET A 658 30.67 -6.62 -14.85
N LEU A 659 30.62 -5.99 -13.66
CA LEU A 659 31.81 -5.71 -12.86
C LEU A 659 32.47 -7.00 -12.37
N SER A 660 33.73 -7.21 -12.73
CA SER A 660 34.54 -8.36 -12.26
C SER A 660 35.20 -8.10 -10.90
N THR A 661 35.52 -6.85 -10.60
CA THR A 661 36.02 -6.38 -9.30
C THR A 661 35.79 -4.87 -9.17
N ILE A 662 35.71 -4.37 -7.94
CA ILE A 662 35.96 -2.95 -7.64
C ILE A 662 37.43 -2.85 -7.22
N GLN A 663 38.18 -1.84 -7.67
CA GLN A 663 39.58 -1.69 -7.26
C GLN A 663 39.68 -1.22 -5.80
N SER A 664 40.74 -1.61 -5.09
CA SER A 664 40.84 -1.32 -3.64
C SER A 664 40.80 0.18 -3.32
N GLU A 665 41.48 1.01 -4.13
CA GLU A 665 41.42 2.47 -4.02
C GLU A 665 40.01 3.02 -4.22
N GLN A 666 39.28 2.51 -5.23
CA GLN A 666 37.89 2.89 -5.48
C GLN A 666 36.97 2.48 -4.33
N ALA A 667 37.18 1.29 -3.75
CA ALA A 667 36.39 0.82 -2.62
C ALA A 667 36.56 1.71 -1.37
N PHE A 668 37.77 2.22 -1.09
CA PHE A 668 37.98 3.19 -0.02
C PHE A 668 37.27 4.52 -0.27
N VAL A 669 37.33 5.05 -1.51
CA VAL A 669 36.62 6.30 -1.87
C VAL A 669 35.10 6.13 -1.78
N LEU A 670 34.56 4.98 -2.20
CA LEU A 670 33.14 4.67 -2.07
C LEU A 670 32.70 4.51 -0.60
N ALA A 671 33.53 3.90 0.25
CA ALA A 671 33.25 3.75 1.69
C ALA A 671 33.20 5.08 2.47
N ASP A 672 33.93 6.09 2.00
CA ASP A 672 33.98 7.46 2.54
C ASP A 672 32.86 8.35 1.97
N ARG A 673 32.63 8.29 0.65
CA ARG A 673 31.82 9.26 -0.10
C ARG A 673 30.45 8.78 -0.59
N VAL A 674 30.02 7.59 -0.18
CA VAL A 674 28.69 7.06 -0.48
C VAL A 674 27.98 6.64 0.81
N GLN A 675 26.71 7.02 0.96
CA GLN A 675 25.91 6.69 2.16
C GLN A 675 25.10 5.40 1.97
N ILE A 676 24.57 5.17 0.75
CA ILE A 676 23.79 3.99 0.36
C ILE A 676 24.33 3.47 -0.98
N LEU A 677 24.70 2.19 -1.01
CA LEU A 677 25.21 1.51 -2.21
C LEU A 677 24.44 0.21 -2.47
N TYR A 678 24.24 -0.10 -3.75
CA TYR A 678 23.75 -1.38 -4.24
C TYR A 678 24.73 -1.94 -5.29
N VAL A 679 25.08 -3.23 -5.19
CA VAL A 679 26.13 -3.90 -6.00
C VAL A 679 25.80 -5.35 -6.41
N ASN A 680 24.66 -5.92 -6.05
CA ASN A 680 24.28 -7.29 -6.43
C ASN A 680 24.11 -7.47 -7.96
N GLY A 681 23.88 -8.71 -8.41
CA GLY A 681 23.76 -9.04 -9.84
C GLY A 681 25.06 -9.02 -10.66
N ASN A 682 26.14 -8.42 -10.14
CA ASN A 682 27.42 -8.28 -10.83
C ASN A 682 28.24 -9.59 -11.00
N ALA A 683 29.11 -9.61 -11.99
CA ALA A 683 29.94 -10.75 -12.40
C ALA A 683 31.25 -10.91 -11.61
N PHE A 684 31.24 -10.66 -10.29
CA PHE A 684 32.46 -10.56 -9.49
C PHE A 684 33.30 -11.85 -9.45
N ASN A 685 34.62 -11.69 -9.38
CA ASN A 685 35.60 -12.78 -9.22
C ASN A 685 35.83 -13.06 -7.72
N CYS A 686 35.63 -14.32 -7.27
CA CYS A 686 35.83 -14.71 -5.86
C CYS A 686 37.28 -14.51 -5.37
N CYS A 687 38.25 -14.40 -6.29
CA CYS A 687 39.65 -14.14 -5.97
C CYS A 687 40.02 -12.65 -5.88
N GLN A 688 39.06 -11.74 -6.08
CA GLN A 688 39.28 -10.29 -6.04
C GLN A 688 38.36 -9.57 -5.02
N LEU A 689 37.85 -10.30 -4.02
CA LEU A 689 36.94 -9.79 -2.97
C LEU A 689 37.58 -8.87 -1.91
N GLN A 690 38.71 -8.21 -2.21
CA GLN A 690 39.32 -7.26 -1.26
C GLN A 690 38.44 -6.03 -1.04
N TRP A 691 37.76 -5.56 -2.10
CA TRP A 691 36.78 -4.47 -2.00
C TRP A 691 35.61 -4.82 -1.08
N TYR A 692 35.12 -6.06 -1.11
CA TYR A 692 33.98 -6.51 -0.31
C TYR A 692 34.26 -6.28 1.18
N ARG A 693 35.46 -6.68 1.65
CA ARG A 693 35.91 -6.45 3.04
C ARG A 693 36.09 -4.97 3.37
N THR A 694 36.55 -4.14 2.43
CA THR A 694 36.66 -2.68 2.62
C THR A 694 35.28 -2.03 2.81
N LEU A 695 34.26 -2.46 2.07
CA LEU A 695 32.91 -1.93 2.22
C LEU A 695 32.22 -2.47 3.49
N GLU A 696 32.37 -3.77 3.78
CA GLU A 696 31.84 -4.44 4.98
C GLU A 696 32.39 -3.85 6.29
N ALA A 697 33.64 -3.36 6.27
CA ALA A 697 34.27 -2.70 7.42
C ALA A 697 33.87 -1.22 7.59
N SER A 698 33.11 -0.63 6.66
CA SER A 698 32.68 0.77 6.76
C SER A 698 31.60 0.96 7.84
N ARG A 699 31.59 2.15 8.44
CA ARG A 699 30.54 2.60 9.38
C ARG A 699 29.71 3.76 8.84
N THR A 700 30.13 4.34 7.72
CA THR A 700 29.52 5.50 7.05
C THR A 700 28.68 5.09 5.84
N LEU A 701 29.05 3.97 5.21
CA LEU A 701 28.36 3.39 4.07
C LEU A 701 27.43 2.25 4.50
N SER A 702 26.18 2.29 4.05
CA SER A 702 25.26 1.14 4.06
C SER A 702 25.24 0.48 2.68
N VAL A 703 25.71 -0.77 2.59
CA VAL A 703 25.57 -1.58 1.37
C VAL A 703 24.40 -2.54 1.57
N VAL A 704 23.26 -2.21 0.96
CA VAL A 704 21.96 -2.81 1.29
C VAL A 704 21.88 -4.29 0.88
N ASP A 705 22.51 -4.64 -0.24
CA ASP A 705 22.45 -5.95 -0.89
C ASP A 705 23.74 -6.78 -0.70
N LEU A 706 24.65 -6.36 0.20
CA LEU A 706 25.98 -6.97 0.38
C LEU A 706 25.92 -8.48 0.65
N SER A 707 24.97 -8.93 1.47
CA SER A 707 24.80 -10.35 1.82
C SER A 707 24.29 -11.23 0.66
N GLU A 708 23.75 -10.61 -0.39
CA GLU A 708 23.26 -11.26 -1.62
C GLU A 708 24.33 -11.34 -2.71
N VAL A 709 25.45 -10.60 -2.57
CA VAL A 709 26.52 -10.54 -3.56
C VAL A 709 27.06 -11.94 -3.85
N THR A 710 26.96 -12.34 -5.12
CA THR A 710 27.58 -13.56 -5.62
C THR A 710 28.88 -13.27 -6.36
N CYS A 711 29.82 -14.19 -6.29
CA CYS A 711 31.03 -14.21 -7.08
C CYS A 711 31.17 -15.53 -7.86
N THR A 712 32.05 -15.55 -8.85
CA THR A 712 32.43 -16.74 -9.63
C THR A 712 33.81 -17.23 -9.21
N ASP A 713 33.94 -18.54 -9.01
CA ASP A 713 35.21 -19.17 -8.64
C ASP A 713 35.99 -19.70 -9.86
N LEU A 714 37.18 -20.26 -9.60
CA LEU A 714 38.07 -20.84 -10.62
C LEU A 714 37.49 -22.08 -11.35
N HIS A 715 36.35 -22.60 -10.90
CA HIS A 715 35.61 -23.70 -11.53
C HIS A 715 34.29 -23.21 -12.16
N TYR A 716 34.17 -21.89 -12.37
CA TYR A 716 32.98 -21.20 -12.89
C TYR A 716 31.71 -21.43 -12.06
N GLN A 717 31.83 -21.84 -10.79
CA GLN A 717 30.68 -21.96 -9.90
C GLN A 717 30.35 -20.60 -9.28
N ARG A 718 29.05 -20.29 -9.17
CA ARG A 718 28.56 -19.07 -8.53
C ARG A 718 28.37 -19.31 -7.04
N GLN A 719 29.19 -18.64 -6.21
CA GLN A 719 29.19 -18.71 -4.75
C GLN A 719 28.68 -17.39 -4.14
N ARG A 720 28.23 -17.40 -2.87
CA ARG A 720 28.00 -16.15 -2.12
C ARG A 720 29.33 -15.61 -1.59
N ALA A 721 29.59 -14.32 -1.77
CA ALA A 721 30.86 -13.69 -1.35
C ALA A 721 31.12 -13.85 0.16
N VAL A 722 30.08 -13.73 0.99
CA VAL A 722 30.08 -13.96 2.45
C VAL A 722 30.75 -15.28 2.85
N LEU A 723 30.63 -16.33 2.02
CA LEU A 723 31.06 -17.69 2.34
C LEU A 723 32.47 -18.02 1.78
N PHE A 724 33.09 -17.12 1.00
CA PHE A 724 34.28 -17.47 0.23
C PHE A 724 35.59 -17.16 0.99
N ASN A 725 36.26 -18.22 1.44
CA ASN A 725 37.56 -18.10 2.10
C ASN A 725 38.71 -17.89 1.09
N SER A 726 39.48 -16.82 1.28
CA SER A 726 40.57 -16.39 0.38
C SER A 726 41.73 -17.38 0.21
N PHE A 727 41.74 -18.49 0.97
CA PHE A 727 42.75 -19.55 0.87
C PHE A 727 42.58 -20.47 -0.36
N LEU A 728 41.38 -20.54 -0.96
CA LEU A 728 41.11 -21.38 -2.14
C LEU A 728 41.51 -20.73 -3.47
N CYS A 729 41.80 -19.43 -3.47
CA CYS A 729 42.30 -18.73 -4.64
C CYS A 729 43.81 -18.97 -4.78
N GLY A 730 44.13 -20.02 -5.54
CA GLY A 730 45.45 -20.63 -5.61
C GLY A 730 46.60 -19.65 -5.81
N ARG A 731 47.38 -19.44 -4.74
CA ARG A 731 48.60 -18.63 -4.75
C ARG A 731 49.73 -19.36 -5.47
N ARG A 732 49.63 -19.50 -6.79
CA ARG A 732 50.69 -19.98 -7.70
C ARG A 732 51.93 -19.08 -7.57
N ASN A 733 52.76 -19.37 -6.59
CA ASN A 733 54.15 -18.93 -6.44
C ASN A 733 54.90 -19.60 -5.25
N THR A 734 54.28 -20.54 -4.50
CA THR A 734 54.95 -21.24 -3.38
C THR A 734 55.16 -22.75 -3.59
N GLU A 735 54.40 -23.42 -4.46
CA GLU A 735 54.50 -24.88 -4.62
C GLU A 735 55.60 -25.35 -5.60
N GLU A 736 55.91 -24.57 -6.65
CA GLU A 736 57.01 -24.93 -7.55
C GLU A 736 58.35 -25.00 -6.80
N SER A 737 58.60 -24.08 -5.86
CA SER A 737 59.79 -24.14 -5.00
C SER A 737 59.89 -25.46 -4.24
N PHE A 738 58.78 -25.96 -3.69
CA PHE A 738 58.80 -27.22 -2.94
C PHE A 738 59.03 -28.42 -3.86
N PHE A 739 58.48 -28.41 -5.08
CA PHE A 739 58.73 -29.44 -6.08
C PHE A 739 60.19 -29.45 -6.57
N TRP A 740 60.79 -28.27 -6.76
CA TRP A 740 62.23 -28.15 -7.07
C TRP A 740 63.12 -28.59 -5.91
N TYR A 741 62.79 -28.27 -4.65
CA TYR A 741 63.51 -28.79 -3.49
C TYR A 741 63.39 -30.33 -3.38
N ILE A 742 62.21 -30.90 -3.65
CA ILE A 742 62.02 -32.36 -3.71
C ILE A 742 62.87 -32.98 -4.82
N LEU A 743 62.90 -32.41 -6.02
CA LEU A 743 63.75 -32.89 -7.13
C LEU A 743 65.24 -32.78 -6.82
N LEU A 744 65.67 -31.71 -6.15
CA LEU A 744 67.07 -31.52 -5.75
C LEU A 744 67.46 -32.51 -4.64
N PHE A 745 66.56 -32.76 -3.67
CA PHE A 745 66.77 -33.77 -2.64
C PHE A 745 66.76 -35.20 -3.21
N LEU A 746 65.88 -35.49 -4.18
CA LEU A 746 65.84 -36.78 -4.89
C LEU A 746 67.09 -37.01 -5.74
N SER A 747 67.57 -36.02 -6.48
CA SER A 747 68.79 -36.15 -7.29
C SER A 747 70.05 -36.32 -6.42
N VAL A 748 70.15 -35.61 -5.29
CA VAL A 748 71.20 -35.86 -4.28
C VAL A 748 71.06 -37.27 -3.66
N SER A 749 69.84 -37.69 -3.30
CA SER A 749 69.58 -39.01 -2.72
C SER A 749 69.89 -40.15 -3.70
N VAL A 750 69.50 -40.02 -4.97
CA VAL A 750 69.80 -40.99 -6.03
C VAL A 750 71.30 -41.01 -6.34
N SER A 751 72.00 -39.88 -6.23
CA SER A 751 73.46 -39.85 -6.36
C SER A 751 74.15 -40.60 -5.20
N LEU A 752 73.72 -40.38 -3.96
CA LEU A 752 74.23 -41.09 -2.78
C LEU A 752 73.92 -42.60 -2.84
N VAL A 753 72.71 -42.98 -3.24
CA VAL A 753 72.33 -44.39 -3.47
C VAL A 753 73.12 -44.98 -4.63
N GLY A 754 73.37 -44.23 -5.70
CA GLY A 754 74.21 -44.68 -6.83
C GLY A 754 75.64 -44.99 -6.40
N ILE A 755 76.26 -44.12 -5.60
CA ILE A 755 77.59 -44.34 -5.01
C ILE A 755 77.57 -45.57 -4.09
N GLY A 756 76.55 -45.71 -3.24
CA GLY A 756 76.37 -46.87 -2.37
C GLY A 756 76.18 -48.18 -3.15
N VAL A 757 75.45 -48.17 -4.26
CA VAL A 757 75.22 -49.33 -5.14
C VAL A 757 76.49 -49.71 -5.89
N ILE A 758 77.31 -48.75 -6.35
CA ILE A 758 78.62 -49.02 -6.96
C ILE A 758 79.59 -49.66 -5.94
N TYR A 759 79.57 -49.18 -4.69
CA TYR A 759 80.33 -49.77 -3.59
C TYR A 759 79.84 -51.20 -3.25
N PHE A 760 78.54 -51.44 -3.27
CA PHE A 760 77.96 -52.76 -2.98
C PHE A 760 78.17 -53.78 -4.13
N LEU A 761 78.13 -53.33 -5.39
CA LEU A 761 78.32 -54.20 -6.57
C LEU A 761 79.77 -54.60 -6.83
N THR A 762 80.75 -53.91 -6.25
CA THR A 762 82.18 -54.23 -6.44
C THR A 762 82.68 -55.38 -5.55
N PHE A 763 81.97 -55.75 -4.48
CA PHE A 763 82.45 -56.71 -3.47
C PHE A 763 81.63 -58.00 -3.26
N ARG A 764 81.14 -58.60 -4.36
CA ARG A 764 80.92 -60.07 -4.53
C ARG A 764 79.81 -60.75 -3.65
N PRO A 765 79.44 -62.04 -3.90
CA PRO A 765 79.01 -62.58 -5.20
C PRO A 765 77.83 -63.62 -5.12
N LYS A 766 77.12 -63.87 -6.23
CA LYS A 766 76.13 -64.98 -6.44
C LYS A 766 74.86 -64.87 -5.54
N VAL A 767 73.63 -64.97 -6.03
CA VAL A 767 72.95 -66.20 -6.49
C VAL A 767 71.61 -65.82 -7.18
N LEU A 768 71.33 -66.41 -8.35
CA LEU A 768 70.04 -66.44 -9.08
C LEU A 768 69.15 -67.59 -8.50
N PRO A 769 67.83 -67.78 -8.78
CA PRO A 769 67.02 -67.19 -9.86
C PRO A 769 65.46 -67.02 -9.67
N ARG A 770 64.80 -66.55 -10.75
CA ARG A 770 63.43 -66.91 -11.27
C ARG A 770 62.19 -66.96 -10.34
N ALA A 771 61.16 -66.17 -10.67
CA ALA A 771 59.79 -66.61 -11.03
C ALA A 771 58.78 -65.42 -11.14
N ILE A 772 57.61 -65.49 -11.81
CA ILE A 772 57.33 -65.91 -13.21
C ILE A 772 55.94 -65.36 -13.69
N LYS A 773 55.88 -64.85 -14.94
CA LYS A 773 54.72 -64.72 -15.87
C LYS A 773 53.35 -64.09 -15.45
N LYS A 774 52.92 -63.15 -16.33
CA LYS A 774 51.56 -62.98 -16.93
C LYS A 774 50.44 -62.39 -16.04
N ARG A 775 49.36 -61.78 -16.57
CA ARG A 775 48.79 -61.58 -17.94
C ARG A 775 48.13 -60.15 -17.97
N CYS A 776 48.23 -59.31 -19.01
CA CYS A 776 47.37 -59.21 -20.22
C CYS A 776 45.88 -58.84 -19.93
N TRP A 777 45.19 -57.92 -20.65
CA TRP A 777 45.40 -57.27 -21.98
C TRP A 777 44.73 -55.86 -22.11
N ARG A 778 45.03 -55.15 -23.22
CA ARG A 778 44.29 -54.03 -23.88
C ARG A 778 43.55 -54.61 -25.12
N PRO A 779 42.47 -54.03 -25.74
CA PRO A 779 42.32 -52.66 -26.31
C PRO A 779 41.12 -51.87 -25.72
N THR A 780 40.87 -50.55 -25.88
CA THR A 780 40.96 -49.54 -26.98
C THR A 780 39.79 -49.63 -28.00
N PRO A 781 39.34 -48.55 -28.69
CA PRO A 781 37.93 -48.14 -28.60
C PRO A 781 37.19 -48.00 -29.94
N TYR A 782 35.94 -47.55 -29.87
CA TYR A 782 35.19 -46.83 -30.91
C TYR A 782 34.37 -45.71 -30.27
#